data_AF-A0A4S4L6P5-F1
#
_entry.id   AF-A0A4S4L6P5-F1
#
_cell.length_a   1.000
_cell.length_b   1.000
_cell.length_c   1.000
_cell.angle_alpha   90.00
_cell.angle_beta   90.00
_cell.angle_gamma   90.00
#
_symmetry.space_group_name_H-M   'P 1'
#
loop_
_entity.id
_entity.type
_entity.pdbx_description
1 polymer ?
#
loop_
_entity_poly.entity_id
_entity_poly.type
_entity_poly.pdbx_seq_one_letter_code
_entity_poly.pdbx_strand_id
1 'polypeptide(L)'
;MAPTPSTEQNFRSNLSQFRWARSVQDDSQQPQASSGGNPFSRFYNAVGGAYVPLRSNERSNEEEAYFALSRWERQVTRLRLLGFGACLLGAGACFFVAFLTLPMIALRPAKFALAFSLGSLLVMFGLDYLLLCRGKVVSRRSDMCNCPECQTWELQPEPSTFAPNSRLSNKDMDPVPPHLRTWTTTNYIMYWISDATNVAVWELASSMLAIGLSWKQALPAIAVGHCIIAVVMVGNGTIGARLHVPFPVLNRSSFGFWFSYFSVISRVVLSMFWFGVQTFTGSECVYQMLKAIWPSIARMPNHLPLSANITTSGMMCYFLYWLIQFPFMFISPQKIRWLFVAKGIIVPIAWLSMLIWSFVKVPFRESKLFQESANVSGSALSWAWLSALNSALGIYSTLAVNITDFTRYAKSERDQYIQLLIIPLAFTFCGFIGIAVTSAGATLYGNVFWDPLTLVNQWNNRAAAFFASFSFCLATIGTNISANSLCAGNDMTALWPKYINIRRGQVICAFIGGWALCPWEILASATGFLSFMNGYSVFLGPFAGIMFTDYWLVHHEKVDVPSMYRPHGRYRYLGGVNWRAALALLVSVTPNMPGLINSINTNIKVGGAVHVFDFAWIFGFFSASFIYYIASVLFPAKQTFFDAVILEDHNKSVEQITINSDPDPEKDSSSDVKV
;
A
#
# COMPACT_ATOMS: atom_id res chain seq x y z
N MET A 1 -38.26 -55.02 -6.44
CA MET A 1 -37.67 -53.85 -7.12
C MET A 1 -38.36 -52.60 -6.57
N ALA A 2 -37.71 -51.86 -5.68
CA ALA A 2 -38.20 -50.57 -5.21
C ALA A 2 -37.85 -49.48 -6.23
N PRO A 3 -38.71 -48.48 -6.48
CA PRO A 3 -38.48 -47.49 -7.51
C PRO A 3 -37.35 -46.52 -7.11
N THR A 4 -36.48 -46.23 -8.06
CA THR A 4 -35.43 -45.21 -7.96
C THR A 4 -36.05 -43.82 -7.81
N PRO A 5 -35.60 -43.02 -6.83
CA PRO A 5 -36.17 -41.69 -6.59
C PRO A 5 -35.86 -40.73 -7.75
N SER A 6 -36.85 -39.93 -8.11
CA SER A 6 -36.74 -38.91 -9.16
C SER A 6 -35.76 -37.80 -8.77
N THR A 7 -35.13 -37.17 -9.76
CA THR A 7 -34.18 -36.05 -9.58
C THR A 7 -34.77 -34.92 -8.75
N GLU A 8 -36.09 -34.72 -8.82
CA GLU A 8 -36.82 -33.73 -8.02
C GLU A 8 -36.93 -34.12 -6.54
N GLN A 9 -37.13 -35.40 -6.22
CA GLN A 9 -37.12 -35.89 -4.83
C GLN A 9 -35.72 -35.76 -4.20
N ASN A 10 -34.67 -36.01 -4.99
CA ASN A 10 -33.29 -35.77 -4.54
C ASN A 10 -32.98 -34.28 -4.37
N PHE A 11 -33.56 -33.40 -5.20
CA PHE A 11 -33.38 -31.96 -5.04
C PHE A 11 -34.11 -31.42 -3.79
N ARG A 12 -35.34 -31.90 -3.54
CA ARG A 12 -36.12 -31.55 -2.34
C ARG A 12 -35.49 -32.08 -1.04
N SER A 13 -34.88 -33.27 -1.07
CA SER A 13 -34.17 -33.82 0.10
C SER A 13 -32.86 -33.08 0.40
N ASN A 14 -32.18 -32.53 -0.61
CA ASN A 14 -31.03 -31.66 -0.42
C ASN A 14 -31.45 -30.27 0.10
N LEU A 15 -32.63 -29.78 -0.27
CA LEU A 15 -33.15 -28.49 0.23
C LEU A 15 -33.57 -28.53 1.71
N SER A 16 -34.04 -29.68 2.21
CA SER A 16 -34.43 -29.84 3.62
C SER A 16 -33.24 -29.98 4.60
N GLN A 17 -32.01 -30.02 4.08
CA GLN A 17 -30.78 -29.96 4.86
C GLN A 17 -30.38 -28.53 5.23
N PHE A 18 -30.94 -27.51 4.57
CA PHE A 18 -30.67 -26.13 4.93
C PHE A 18 -31.47 -25.69 6.16
N ARG A 19 -30.78 -25.07 7.13
CA ARG A 19 -31.38 -24.60 8.40
C ARG A 19 -32.57 -23.66 8.23
N TRP A 20 -32.62 -22.85 7.17
CA TRP A 20 -33.74 -21.92 6.92
C TRP A 20 -35.05 -22.62 6.52
N ALA A 21 -34.99 -23.90 6.11
CA ALA A 21 -36.16 -24.72 5.81
C ALA A 21 -36.72 -25.44 7.05
N ARG A 22 -36.03 -25.36 8.21
CA ARG A 22 -36.49 -25.91 9.48
C ARG A 22 -36.82 -24.76 10.43
N SER A 23 -38.08 -24.62 10.83
CA SER A 23 -38.54 -23.62 11.79
C SER A 23 -38.19 -24.00 13.25
N VAL A 24 -36.91 -24.27 13.54
CA VAL A 24 -36.45 -24.64 14.89
C VAL A 24 -35.32 -23.69 15.31
N GLN A 25 -35.50 -23.08 16.48
CA GLN A 25 -34.76 -21.92 16.96
C GLN A 25 -34.14 -22.22 18.33
N ASP A 26 -33.42 -23.34 18.43
CA ASP A 26 -32.75 -23.79 19.65
C ASP A 26 -31.35 -24.32 19.32
N ASP A 27 -30.30 -23.71 19.87
CA ASP A 27 -28.89 -23.86 19.45
C ASP A 27 -28.02 -24.60 20.49
N SER A 28 -28.62 -25.44 21.33
CA SER A 28 -27.91 -26.13 22.43
C SER A 28 -27.25 -27.48 22.06
N GLN A 29 -27.16 -27.88 20.79
CA GLN A 29 -26.53 -29.15 20.38
C GLN A 29 -25.41 -29.00 19.34
N GLN A 30 -24.26 -29.63 19.63
CA GLN A 30 -23.10 -29.73 18.73
C GLN A 30 -23.37 -30.70 17.55
N PRO A 31 -22.87 -30.44 16.32
CA PRO A 31 -23.11 -31.32 15.18
C PRO A 31 -22.14 -32.52 15.14
N GLN A 32 -22.69 -33.72 14.88
CA GLN A 32 -21.95 -34.96 14.58
C GLN A 32 -21.30 -34.91 13.18
N ALA A 33 -20.07 -35.42 13.07
CA ALA A 33 -19.31 -35.52 11.82
C ALA A 33 -19.70 -36.77 11.01
N SER A 34 -20.04 -36.60 9.73
CA SER A 34 -20.24 -37.70 8.78
C SER A 34 -19.03 -37.89 7.87
N SER A 35 -18.47 -39.11 7.86
CA SER A 35 -17.30 -39.53 7.09
C SER A 35 -17.69 -40.09 5.71
N GLY A 36 -17.18 -39.47 4.63
CA GLY A 36 -17.13 -40.06 3.27
C GLY A 36 -17.39 -39.07 2.14
N GLY A 37 -16.38 -38.71 1.34
CA GLY A 37 -16.58 -37.89 0.12
C GLY A 37 -15.30 -37.40 -0.59
N ASN A 38 -15.33 -37.50 -1.93
CA ASN A 38 -14.33 -37.21 -2.98
C ASN A 38 -13.46 -35.93 -2.79
N PRO A 39 -12.25 -35.81 -3.39
CA PRO A 39 -11.37 -34.63 -3.24
C PRO A 39 -12.03 -33.29 -3.64
N PHE A 40 -12.95 -33.32 -4.61
CA PHE A 40 -13.69 -32.14 -5.04
C PHE A 40 -14.69 -31.64 -3.98
N SER A 41 -15.29 -32.54 -3.18
CA SER A 41 -16.16 -32.14 -2.06
C SER A 41 -15.38 -31.62 -0.86
N ARG A 42 -14.11 -32.05 -0.67
CA ARG A 42 -13.20 -31.45 0.32
C ARG A 42 -12.80 -30.02 -0.04
N PHE A 43 -12.51 -29.74 -1.31
CA PHE A 43 -12.24 -28.38 -1.79
C PHE A 43 -13.48 -27.48 -1.70
N TYR A 44 -14.65 -27.99 -2.13
CA TYR A 44 -15.90 -27.23 -2.05
C TYR A 44 -16.32 -26.95 -0.60
N ASN A 45 -16.10 -27.88 0.35
CA ASN A 45 -16.34 -27.64 1.77
C ASN A 45 -15.29 -26.71 2.42
N ALA A 46 -14.05 -26.67 1.91
CA ALA A 46 -13.05 -25.70 2.34
C ALA A 46 -13.36 -24.27 1.85
N VAL A 47 -13.99 -24.14 0.68
CA VAL A 47 -14.42 -22.85 0.10
C VAL A 47 -15.79 -22.41 0.62
N GLY A 48 -16.70 -23.36 0.90
CA GLY A 48 -18.06 -23.11 1.40
C GLY A 48 -18.21 -23.10 2.92
N GLY A 49 -17.22 -23.63 3.68
CA GLY A 49 -17.25 -23.74 5.14
C GLY A 49 -16.86 -22.47 5.90
N ALA A 50 -16.55 -21.36 5.22
CA ALA A 50 -16.28 -20.06 5.83
C ALA A 50 -17.59 -19.34 6.27
N TYR A 51 -18.56 -20.07 6.81
CA TYR A 51 -19.69 -19.46 7.50
C TYR A 51 -19.24 -19.11 8.91
N VAL A 52 -18.63 -17.93 9.04
CA VAL A 52 -18.41 -17.27 10.33
C VAL A 52 -19.79 -17.04 10.96
N PRO A 53 -20.07 -17.54 12.17
CA PRO A 53 -21.35 -17.29 12.82
C PRO A 53 -21.55 -15.77 12.96
N LEU A 54 -22.67 -15.29 12.39
CA LEU A 54 -23.10 -13.90 12.42
C LEU A 54 -23.55 -13.50 13.83
N ARG A 55 -22.61 -13.40 14.76
CA ARG A 55 -22.68 -12.52 15.93
C ARG A 55 -21.31 -11.89 16.15
N SER A 56 -20.98 -10.94 15.28
CA SER A 56 -20.08 -9.85 15.68
C SER A 56 -20.91 -8.90 16.54
N ASN A 57 -20.57 -8.76 17.82
CA ASN A 57 -21.11 -7.72 18.71
C ASN A 57 -20.87 -6.29 18.19
N GLU A 58 -20.17 -6.11 17.07
CA GLU A 58 -20.04 -4.81 16.39
C GLU A 58 -21.22 -4.47 15.47
N ARG A 59 -22.02 -5.46 15.02
CA ARG A 59 -23.14 -5.18 14.10
C ARG A 59 -24.31 -4.50 14.80
N SER A 60 -24.43 -4.67 16.11
CA SER A 60 -25.46 -3.96 16.88
C SER A 60 -25.11 -2.49 17.03
N ASN A 61 -23.84 -2.11 17.23
CA ASN A 61 -23.51 -0.72 17.56
C ASN A 61 -23.79 0.31 16.44
N GLU A 62 -23.64 -0.01 15.15
CA GLU A 62 -23.95 0.96 14.07
C GLU A 62 -25.46 1.08 13.79
N GLU A 63 -26.20 -0.04 13.86
CA GLU A 63 -27.66 -0.03 13.70
C GLU A 63 -28.34 0.52 14.97
N GLU A 64 -27.88 0.14 16.17
CA GLU A 64 -28.29 0.70 17.46
C GLU A 64 -27.94 2.19 17.55
N ALA A 65 -26.80 2.65 17.04
CA ALA A 65 -26.49 4.09 16.98
C ALA A 65 -27.46 4.85 16.07
N TYR A 66 -27.93 4.26 14.97
CA TYR A 66 -28.96 4.86 14.12
C TYR A 66 -30.35 4.86 14.78
N PHE A 67 -30.68 3.81 15.53
CA PHE A 67 -31.96 3.69 16.25
C PHE A 67 -32.00 4.44 17.60
N ALA A 68 -30.83 4.72 18.20
CA ALA A 68 -30.64 5.51 19.41
C ALA A 68 -30.76 7.02 19.19
N LEU A 69 -30.77 7.48 17.93
CA LEU A 69 -31.04 8.87 17.57
C LEU A 69 -32.52 9.23 17.81
N SER A 70 -32.75 10.46 18.31
CA SER A 70 -34.09 11.02 18.49
C SER A 70 -34.87 11.01 17.16
N ARG A 71 -36.22 10.99 17.22
CA ARG A 71 -37.06 10.99 16.00
C ARG A 71 -36.75 12.17 15.08
N TRP A 72 -36.37 13.31 15.65
CA TRP A 72 -35.92 14.50 14.94
C TRP A 72 -34.57 14.29 14.23
N GLU A 73 -33.57 13.70 14.89
CA GLU A 73 -32.25 13.45 14.29
C GLU A 73 -32.30 12.42 13.16
N ARG A 74 -33.19 11.41 13.27
CA ARG A 74 -33.44 10.47 12.17
C ARG A 74 -34.13 11.14 10.97
N GLN A 75 -35.12 12.00 11.21
CA GLN A 75 -35.74 12.76 10.13
C GLN A 75 -34.74 13.69 9.46
N VAL A 76 -33.93 14.40 10.23
CA VAL A 76 -32.89 15.30 9.73
C VAL A 76 -31.82 14.53 8.96
N THR A 77 -31.39 13.35 9.42
CA THR A 77 -30.41 12.49 8.70
C THR A 77 -30.99 11.94 7.40
N ARG A 78 -32.28 11.56 7.38
CA ARG A 78 -32.98 11.16 6.15
C ARG A 78 -33.13 12.33 5.18
N LEU A 79 -33.49 13.53 5.65
CA LEU A 79 -33.58 14.73 4.83
C LEU A 79 -32.21 15.12 4.24
N ARG A 80 -31.12 14.93 4.99
CA ARG A 80 -29.73 15.16 4.55
C ARG A 80 -29.31 14.19 3.45
N LEU A 81 -29.58 12.89 3.61
CA LEU A 81 -29.31 11.87 2.58
C LEU A 81 -30.17 12.09 1.33
N LEU A 82 -31.42 12.52 1.50
CA LEU A 82 -32.29 12.89 0.38
C LEU A 82 -31.79 14.15 -0.34
N GLY A 83 -31.30 15.16 0.39
CA GLY A 83 -30.69 16.37 -0.21
C GLY A 83 -29.39 16.07 -0.96
N PHE A 84 -28.50 15.26 -0.38
CA PHE A 84 -27.29 14.78 -1.05
C PHE A 84 -27.62 13.92 -2.28
N GLY A 85 -28.58 13.00 -2.15
CA GLY A 85 -29.08 12.19 -3.26
C GLY A 85 -29.68 13.03 -4.38
N ALA A 86 -30.46 14.06 -4.05
CA ALA A 86 -31.02 14.99 -5.03
C ALA A 86 -29.94 15.81 -5.76
N CYS A 87 -28.89 16.25 -5.06
CA CYS A 87 -27.75 16.94 -5.68
C CYS A 87 -26.96 16.00 -6.61
N LEU A 88 -26.76 14.75 -6.22
CA LEU A 88 -26.09 13.75 -7.09
C LEU A 88 -26.94 13.36 -8.30
N LEU A 89 -28.26 13.24 -8.14
CA LEU A 89 -29.16 13.00 -9.27
C LEU A 89 -29.21 14.22 -10.21
N GLY A 90 -29.22 15.43 -9.67
CA GLY A 90 -29.12 16.67 -10.45
C GLY A 90 -27.77 16.78 -11.18
N ALA A 91 -26.67 16.45 -10.53
CA ALA A 91 -25.35 16.39 -11.16
C ALA A 91 -25.30 15.32 -12.25
N GLY A 92 -25.85 14.13 -12.00
CA GLY A 92 -25.97 13.05 -12.98
C GLY A 92 -26.76 13.47 -14.22
N ALA A 93 -27.87 14.19 -14.05
CA ALA A 93 -28.63 14.76 -15.15
C ALA A 93 -27.83 15.83 -15.92
N CYS A 94 -27.10 16.71 -15.23
CA CYS A 94 -26.25 17.72 -15.87
C CYS A 94 -25.10 17.09 -16.67
N PHE A 95 -24.44 16.06 -16.14
CA PHE A 95 -23.40 15.33 -16.85
C PHE A 95 -23.95 14.49 -18.00
N PHE A 96 -25.15 13.95 -17.88
CA PHE A 96 -25.82 13.27 -18.98
C PHE A 96 -26.16 14.24 -20.13
N VAL A 97 -26.64 15.46 -19.81
CA VAL A 97 -26.84 16.52 -20.82
C VAL A 97 -25.51 16.99 -21.42
N ALA A 98 -24.45 17.09 -20.63
CA ALA A 98 -23.09 17.36 -21.13
C ALA A 98 -22.60 16.23 -22.07
N PHE A 99 -22.94 14.98 -21.76
CA PHE A 99 -22.63 13.81 -22.58
C PHE A 99 -23.41 13.76 -23.90
N LEU A 100 -24.67 14.20 -23.91
CA LEU A 100 -25.45 14.31 -25.15
C LEU A 100 -25.04 15.50 -26.03
N THR A 101 -24.44 16.54 -25.44
CA THR A 101 -23.97 17.73 -26.16
C THR A 101 -22.52 17.65 -26.65
N LEU A 102 -21.80 16.58 -26.26
CA LEU A 102 -20.43 16.25 -26.69
C LEU A 102 -20.24 16.26 -28.24
N PRO A 103 -21.18 15.74 -29.06
CA PRO A 103 -21.09 15.81 -30.52
C PRO A 103 -21.25 17.23 -31.10
N MET A 104 -21.84 18.17 -30.34
CA MET A 104 -22.13 19.55 -30.79
C MET A 104 -21.10 20.59 -30.31
N ILE A 105 -20.02 20.14 -29.67
CA ILE A 105 -18.95 21.00 -29.12
C ILE A 105 -18.31 21.91 -30.19
N ALA A 106 -18.23 21.44 -31.44
CA ALA A 106 -17.67 22.22 -32.56
C ALA A 106 -18.52 23.45 -32.94
N LEU A 107 -19.81 23.48 -32.57
CA LEU A 107 -20.75 24.54 -32.99
C LEU A 107 -21.15 25.49 -31.86
N ARG A 108 -21.28 25.03 -30.60
CA ARG A 108 -21.70 25.86 -29.45
C ARG A 108 -21.04 25.44 -28.13
N PRO A 109 -19.75 25.78 -27.91
CA PRO A 109 -18.96 25.33 -26.74
C PRO A 109 -19.51 25.82 -25.39
N ALA A 110 -20.19 26.97 -25.37
CA ALA A 110 -20.73 27.55 -24.14
C ALA A 110 -21.77 26.66 -23.46
N LYS A 111 -22.57 25.89 -24.20
CA LYS A 111 -23.62 25.03 -23.61
C LYS A 111 -23.05 23.81 -22.90
N PHE A 112 -21.97 23.24 -23.45
CA PHE A 112 -21.25 22.13 -22.82
C PHE A 112 -20.55 22.60 -21.54
N ALA A 113 -19.82 23.72 -21.60
CA ALA A 113 -19.13 24.28 -20.44
C ALA A 113 -20.11 24.58 -19.30
N LEU A 114 -21.29 25.13 -19.61
CA LEU A 114 -22.28 25.51 -18.60
C LEU A 114 -22.92 24.28 -17.93
N ALA A 115 -23.30 23.24 -18.70
CA ALA A 115 -23.84 22.00 -18.14
C ALA A 115 -22.79 21.22 -17.32
N PHE A 116 -21.54 21.20 -17.79
CA PHE A 116 -20.44 20.53 -17.11
C PHE A 116 -20.05 21.24 -15.80
N SER A 117 -19.86 22.57 -15.85
CA SER A 117 -19.54 23.36 -14.66
C SER A 117 -20.66 23.34 -13.61
N LEU A 118 -21.93 23.38 -14.04
CA LEU A 118 -23.06 23.27 -13.13
C LEU A 118 -23.14 21.88 -12.47
N GLY A 119 -22.88 20.81 -13.23
CA GLY A 119 -22.77 19.45 -12.68
C GLY A 119 -21.65 19.33 -11.64
N SER A 120 -20.47 19.90 -11.93
CA SER A 120 -19.34 19.92 -10.99
C SER A 120 -19.65 20.72 -9.72
N LEU A 121 -20.31 21.87 -9.85
CA LEU A 121 -20.73 22.68 -8.70
C LEU A 121 -21.76 21.95 -7.84
N LEU A 122 -22.74 21.25 -8.44
CA LEU A 122 -23.74 20.47 -7.69
C LEU A 122 -23.11 19.31 -6.91
N VAL A 123 -22.07 18.66 -7.45
CA VAL A 123 -21.29 17.65 -6.71
C VAL A 123 -20.53 18.30 -5.55
N MET A 124 -19.90 19.45 -5.78
CA MET A 124 -19.18 20.18 -4.73
C MET A 124 -20.11 20.65 -3.62
N PHE A 125 -21.25 21.27 -3.94
CA PHE A 125 -22.25 21.67 -2.95
C PHE A 125 -22.88 20.47 -2.25
N GLY A 126 -23.12 19.35 -2.95
CA GLY A 126 -23.61 18.11 -2.33
C GLY A 126 -22.64 17.55 -1.31
N LEU A 127 -21.34 17.55 -1.61
CA LEU A 127 -20.28 17.11 -0.71
C LEU A 127 -20.07 18.08 0.45
N ASP A 128 -20.10 19.40 0.18
CA ASP A 128 -19.98 20.43 1.20
C ASP A 128 -21.15 20.37 2.20
N TYR A 129 -22.39 20.21 1.70
CA TYR A 129 -23.59 19.99 2.53
C TYR A 129 -23.51 18.71 3.38
N LEU A 130 -22.86 17.67 2.87
CA LEU A 130 -22.60 16.42 3.62
C LEU A 130 -21.48 16.58 4.66
N LEU A 131 -20.48 17.42 4.39
CA LEU A 131 -19.27 17.60 5.22
C LEU A 131 -19.47 18.64 6.33
N LEU A 132 -20.13 19.77 6.08
CA LEU A 132 -20.33 20.88 7.04
C LEU A 132 -21.06 20.47 8.33
N CYS A 133 -21.78 19.35 8.34
CA CYS A 133 -22.57 18.93 9.50
C CYS A 133 -22.09 17.66 10.21
N ARG A 134 -20.91 17.12 9.88
CA ARG A 134 -20.30 16.00 10.65
C ARG A 134 -19.71 16.42 12.00
N GLY A 135 -19.68 17.72 12.32
CA GLY A 135 -19.02 18.27 13.50
C GLY A 135 -19.85 18.46 14.78
N LYS A 136 -21.08 17.93 14.87
CA LYS A 136 -21.89 18.07 16.10
C LYS A 136 -22.55 16.76 16.52
N VAL A 137 -21.79 15.81 17.06
CA VAL A 137 -22.29 14.86 18.06
C VAL A 137 -21.15 14.49 19.02
N VAL A 138 -21.43 14.62 20.33
CA VAL A 138 -20.63 14.25 21.52
C VAL A 138 -19.53 15.23 21.99
N SER A 139 -19.91 16.17 22.86
CA SER A 139 -19.57 16.08 24.29
C SER A 139 -20.29 17.20 25.04
N ARG A 140 -21.09 16.83 26.04
CA ARG A 140 -21.60 17.76 27.05
C ARG A 140 -20.72 17.60 28.29
N ARG A 141 -20.23 18.75 28.74
CA ARG A 141 -19.60 19.10 30.03
C ARG A 141 -18.08 19.02 30.14
N SER A 142 -17.57 20.19 30.54
CA SER A 142 -16.29 20.49 31.20
C SER A 142 -15.08 20.57 30.27
N ASP A 143 -14.83 21.74 29.68
CA ASP A 143 -13.83 22.66 30.24
C ASP A 143 -13.76 23.96 29.43
N MET A 144 -13.65 25.06 30.18
CA MET A 144 -13.80 26.43 29.73
C MET A 144 -12.43 26.98 29.29
N CYS A 145 -12.46 27.86 28.28
CA CYS A 145 -11.37 28.73 27.79
C CYS A 145 -10.25 28.08 26.93
N ASN A 146 -10.48 28.01 25.60
CA ASN A 146 -9.52 28.44 24.58
C ASN A 146 -10.18 28.49 23.18
N CYS A 147 -9.70 29.39 22.30
CA CYS A 147 -10.31 29.81 21.02
C CYS A 147 -11.04 28.69 20.21
N PRO A 148 -12.30 28.90 19.74
CA PRO A 148 -13.13 27.82 19.17
C PRO A 148 -12.76 27.36 17.75
N GLU A 149 -12.00 28.12 16.97
CA GLU A 149 -11.82 27.82 15.53
C GLU A 149 -10.73 26.78 15.24
N CYS A 150 -9.78 26.54 16.15
CA CYS A 150 -8.70 25.57 15.93
C CYS A 150 -9.01 24.14 16.44
N GLN A 151 -10.07 23.94 17.22
CA GLN A 151 -10.43 22.62 17.78
C GLN A 151 -11.25 21.75 16.81
N THR A 152 -11.91 22.33 15.80
CA THR A 152 -12.78 21.57 14.87
C THR A 152 -12.01 20.59 13.98
N TRP A 153 -10.71 20.82 13.76
CA TRP A 153 -9.86 19.97 12.92
C TRP A 153 -9.09 18.89 13.69
N GLU A 154 -9.11 18.95 15.03
CA GLU A 154 -8.42 18.00 15.90
C GLU A 154 -9.13 16.65 15.92
N LEU A 155 -8.35 15.56 15.80
CA LEU A 155 -8.86 14.21 15.94
C LEU A 155 -9.14 13.92 17.42
N GLN A 156 -10.30 13.33 17.72
CA GLN A 156 -10.58 12.91 19.09
C GLN A 156 -9.69 11.71 19.45
N PRO A 157 -8.89 11.82 20.52
CA PRO A 157 -8.02 10.73 20.94
C PRO A 157 -8.83 9.60 21.56
N GLU A 158 -8.55 8.36 21.15
CA GLU A 158 -9.16 7.17 21.75
C GLU A 158 -8.40 6.72 23.02
N PRO A 159 -9.07 6.10 24.01
CA PRO A 159 -8.49 5.74 25.32
C PRO A 159 -7.31 4.75 25.28
N SER A 160 -7.02 4.12 24.14
CA SER A 160 -5.95 3.11 23.96
C SER A 160 -4.54 3.69 23.80
N THR A 161 -4.40 5.02 23.80
CA THR A 161 -3.15 5.67 23.42
C THR A 161 -2.04 5.44 24.48
N PHE A 162 -0.88 4.92 24.06
CA PHE A 162 0.32 4.75 24.92
C PHE A 162 1.05 6.07 25.24
N ALA A 163 0.59 7.19 24.67
CA ALA A 163 1.09 8.54 24.96
C ALA A 163 0.29 9.18 26.10
N PRO A 164 0.91 9.50 27.26
CA PRO A 164 0.22 10.02 28.45
C PRO A 164 -0.28 11.48 28.33
N ASN A 165 -0.26 12.07 27.13
CA ASN A 165 -0.95 13.30 26.77
C ASN A 165 -1.30 13.14 25.29
N SER A 166 -2.59 13.14 24.97
CA SER A 166 -3.20 12.71 23.69
C SER A 166 -2.75 13.40 22.40
N ARG A 167 -1.73 14.27 22.43
CA ARG A 167 -1.30 15.10 21.30
C ARG A 167 -0.19 14.51 20.43
N LEU A 168 0.44 13.40 20.85
CA LEU A 168 1.66 12.85 20.22
C LEU A 168 1.53 11.42 19.68
N SER A 169 0.33 10.83 19.78
CA SER A 169 -0.03 9.55 19.17
C SER A 169 -1.53 9.55 18.89
N ASN A 170 -1.97 8.66 18.00
CA ASN A 170 -3.38 8.43 17.71
C ASN A 170 -3.65 6.93 17.58
N LYS A 171 -4.94 6.56 17.46
CA LYS A 171 -5.38 5.16 17.31
C LYS A 171 -4.68 4.42 16.16
N ASP A 172 -4.41 5.10 15.04
CA ASP A 172 -3.81 4.48 13.85
C ASP A 172 -2.32 4.11 14.08
N MET A 173 -1.68 4.74 15.06
CA MET A 173 -0.30 4.48 15.48
C MET A 173 -0.16 3.40 16.56
N ASP A 174 -1.22 3.17 17.34
CA ASP A 174 -1.18 2.24 18.48
C ASP A 174 -0.91 0.78 18.02
N PRO A 175 -0.34 -0.07 18.89
CA PRO A 175 -0.15 -1.48 18.60
C PRO A 175 -1.47 -2.18 18.27
N VAL A 176 -1.45 -3.07 17.28
CA VAL A 176 -2.66 -3.76 16.83
C VAL A 176 -3.15 -4.74 17.91
N PRO A 177 -4.40 -4.61 18.40
CA PRO A 177 -4.95 -5.50 19.41
C PRO A 177 -5.20 -6.91 18.84
N PRO A 178 -5.21 -7.97 19.67
CA PRO A 178 -5.31 -9.36 19.19
C PRO A 178 -6.49 -9.66 18.27
N HIS A 179 -7.65 -9.03 18.48
CA HIS A 179 -8.85 -9.25 17.66
C HIS A 179 -8.74 -8.66 16.22
N LEU A 180 -7.82 -7.72 15.97
CA LEU A 180 -7.57 -7.14 14.65
C LEU A 180 -6.41 -7.82 13.91
N ARG A 181 -5.69 -8.74 14.55
CA ARG A 181 -4.62 -9.56 13.96
C ARG A 181 -5.24 -10.66 13.10
N THR A 182 -5.43 -10.35 11.82
CA THR A 182 -6.22 -11.19 10.89
C THR A 182 -5.39 -11.87 9.81
N TRP A 183 -4.15 -11.42 9.60
CA TRP A 183 -3.30 -11.91 8.51
C TRP A 183 -2.66 -13.26 8.85
N THR A 184 -2.62 -14.14 7.87
CA THR A 184 -2.09 -15.51 7.91
C THR A 184 -1.19 -15.75 6.70
N THR A 185 -0.49 -16.88 6.64
CA THR A 185 0.37 -17.26 5.50
C THR A 185 -0.31 -17.08 4.14
N THR A 186 -1.58 -17.48 4.01
CA THR A 186 -2.34 -17.34 2.77
C THR A 186 -2.53 -15.89 2.37
N ASN A 187 -2.73 -14.98 3.33
CA ASN A 187 -2.88 -13.56 3.04
C ASN A 187 -1.58 -12.99 2.48
N TYR A 188 -0.42 -13.37 3.02
CA TYR A 188 0.89 -12.97 2.49
C TYR A 188 1.13 -13.50 1.08
N ILE A 189 0.80 -14.77 0.81
CA ILE A 189 0.94 -15.34 -0.55
C ILE A 189 0.08 -14.56 -1.55
N MET A 190 -1.20 -14.33 -1.22
CA MET A 190 -2.11 -13.61 -2.10
C MET A 190 -1.70 -12.15 -2.30
N TYR A 191 -1.22 -11.49 -1.24
CA TYR A 191 -0.68 -10.14 -1.30
C TYR A 191 0.51 -10.08 -2.28
N TRP A 192 1.50 -10.97 -2.14
CA TRP A 192 2.68 -10.95 -2.99
C TRP A 192 2.42 -11.36 -4.44
N ILE A 193 1.50 -12.29 -4.70
CA ILE A 193 1.07 -12.59 -6.08
C ILE A 193 0.38 -11.36 -6.69
N SER A 194 -0.46 -10.68 -5.91
CA SER A 194 -1.11 -9.45 -6.34
C SER A 194 -0.07 -8.35 -6.62
N ASP A 195 0.93 -8.21 -5.76
CA ASP A 195 1.93 -7.16 -5.92
C ASP A 195 2.98 -7.48 -6.99
N ALA A 196 3.30 -8.75 -7.23
CA ALA A 196 4.17 -9.20 -8.32
C ALA A 196 3.58 -8.94 -9.70
N THR A 197 2.24 -9.00 -9.81
CA THR A 197 1.52 -8.64 -11.04
C THR A 197 1.25 -7.14 -11.12
N ASN A 198 2.31 -6.35 -10.99
CA ASN A 198 2.30 -4.89 -11.05
C ASN A 198 3.07 -4.38 -12.27
N VAL A 199 2.59 -3.33 -12.93
CA VAL A 199 3.22 -2.76 -14.13
C VAL A 199 4.67 -2.34 -13.89
N ALA A 200 4.99 -1.74 -12.74
CA ALA A 200 6.37 -1.34 -12.43
C ALA A 200 7.37 -2.50 -12.41
N VAL A 201 6.94 -3.72 -12.03
CA VAL A 201 7.78 -4.93 -12.07
C VAL A 201 8.09 -5.32 -13.51
N TRP A 202 7.11 -5.16 -14.39
CA TRP A 202 7.26 -5.38 -15.82
C TRP A 202 8.20 -4.33 -16.43
N GLU A 203 7.94 -3.04 -16.19
CA GLU A 203 8.75 -1.92 -16.67
C GLU A 203 10.21 -2.04 -16.22
N LEU A 204 10.46 -2.44 -14.97
CA LEU A 204 11.81 -2.69 -14.47
C LEU A 204 12.52 -3.76 -15.32
N ALA A 205 11.89 -4.92 -15.51
CA ALA A 205 12.48 -6.04 -16.23
C ALA A 205 12.70 -5.70 -17.72
N SER A 206 11.74 -5.00 -18.32
CA SER A 206 11.80 -4.55 -19.71
C SER A 206 12.83 -3.44 -19.94
N SER A 207 13.01 -2.54 -18.97
CA SER A 207 14.00 -1.46 -19.03
C SER A 207 15.43 -2.01 -19.05
N MET A 208 15.68 -3.15 -18.40
CA MET A 208 16.99 -3.83 -18.43
C MET A 208 17.36 -4.29 -19.86
N LEU A 209 16.38 -4.72 -20.66
CA LEU A 209 16.61 -5.04 -22.07
C LEU A 209 16.90 -3.78 -22.89
N ALA A 210 16.18 -2.68 -22.59
CA ALA A 210 16.35 -1.41 -23.30
C ALA A 210 17.75 -0.80 -23.11
N ILE A 211 18.41 -1.02 -21.97
CA ILE A 211 19.79 -0.60 -21.71
C ILE A 211 20.86 -1.57 -22.25
N GLY A 212 20.46 -2.63 -22.95
CA GLY A 212 21.36 -3.55 -23.67
C GLY A 212 21.77 -4.82 -22.94
N LEU A 213 21.17 -5.13 -21.78
CA LEU A 213 21.35 -6.44 -21.14
C LEU A 213 20.55 -7.51 -21.88
N SER A 214 21.12 -8.72 -21.98
CA SER A 214 20.35 -9.88 -22.43
C SER A 214 19.45 -10.42 -21.32
N TRP A 215 18.39 -11.15 -21.66
CA TRP A 215 17.53 -11.78 -20.65
C TRP A 215 18.28 -12.75 -19.72
N LYS A 216 19.32 -13.40 -20.25
CA LYS A 216 20.20 -14.31 -19.49
C LYS A 216 21.00 -13.59 -18.40
N GLN A 217 21.15 -12.27 -18.49
CA GLN A 217 21.83 -11.44 -17.51
C GLN A 217 20.83 -10.69 -16.62
N ALA A 218 19.77 -10.13 -17.23
CA ALA A 218 18.74 -9.38 -16.53
C ALA A 218 17.94 -10.26 -15.56
N LEU A 219 17.50 -11.45 -15.98
CA LEU A 219 16.66 -12.31 -15.13
C LEU A 219 17.40 -12.79 -13.87
N PRO A 220 18.68 -13.23 -13.93
CA PRO A 220 19.44 -13.51 -12.71
C PRO A 220 19.67 -12.28 -11.83
N ALA A 221 19.88 -11.08 -12.40
CA ALA A 221 20.00 -9.86 -11.59
C ALA A 221 18.71 -9.59 -10.79
N ILE A 222 17.56 -9.73 -11.44
CA ILE A 222 16.24 -9.64 -10.81
C ILE A 222 16.10 -10.70 -9.71
N ALA A 223 16.40 -11.97 -10.00
CA ALA A 223 16.25 -13.06 -9.05
C ALA A 223 17.13 -12.85 -7.80
N VAL A 224 18.40 -12.48 -7.98
CA VAL A 224 19.34 -12.21 -6.89
C VAL A 224 18.87 -11.00 -6.07
N GLY A 225 18.44 -9.92 -6.71
CA GLY A 225 17.92 -8.74 -6.02
C GLY A 225 16.70 -9.06 -5.16
N HIS A 226 15.75 -9.83 -5.70
CA HIS A 226 14.55 -10.22 -4.97
C HIS A 226 14.85 -11.22 -3.83
N CYS A 227 15.85 -12.09 -3.97
CA CYS A 227 16.33 -12.94 -2.87
C CYS A 227 16.90 -12.10 -1.72
N ILE A 228 17.76 -11.13 -2.03
CA ILE A 228 18.38 -10.25 -1.03
C ILE A 228 17.32 -9.40 -0.32
N ILE A 229 16.42 -8.75 -1.08
CA ILE A 229 15.39 -7.90 -0.47
C ILE A 229 14.40 -8.69 0.37
N ALA A 230 14.08 -9.94 -0.02
CA ALA A 230 13.17 -10.80 0.74
C ALA A 230 13.73 -11.11 2.13
N VAL A 231 15.05 -11.35 2.26
CA VAL A 231 15.70 -11.59 3.55
C VAL A 231 15.55 -10.38 4.47
N VAL A 232 15.87 -9.19 3.97
CA VAL A 232 15.78 -7.94 4.77
C VAL A 232 14.33 -7.62 5.10
N MET A 233 13.42 -7.81 4.15
CA MET A 233 12.00 -7.55 4.34
C MET A 233 11.37 -8.50 5.37
N VAL A 234 11.76 -9.78 5.39
CA VAL A 234 11.30 -10.69 6.45
C VAL A 234 11.96 -10.35 7.78
N GLY A 235 13.24 -9.98 7.79
CA GLY A 235 13.93 -9.53 9.00
C GLY A 235 13.25 -8.34 9.69
N ASN A 236 12.95 -7.28 8.93
CA ASN A 236 12.20 -6.13 9.44
C ASN A 236 10.72 -6.44 9.66
N GLY A 237 10.12 -7.26 8.80
CA GLY A 237 8.74 -7.70 8.90
C GLY A 237 8.46 -8.46 10.19
N THR A 238 9.38 -9.32 10.63
CA THR A 238 9.26 -10.07 11.89
C THR A 238 9.16 -9.17 13.10
N ILE A 239 9.83 -8.01 13.08
CA ILE A 239 9.70 -7.00 14.12
C ILE A 239 8.25 -6.49 14.20
N GLY A 240 7.64 -6.17 13.05
CA GLY A 240 6.25 -5.75 12.98
C GLY A 240 5.27 -6.82 13.46
N ALA A 241 5.50 -8.10 13.14
CA ALA A 241 4.64 -9.20 13.62
C ALA A 241 4.82 -9.54 15.10
N ARG A 242 5.98 -9.23 15.70
CA ARG A 242 6.24 -9.40 17.14
C ARG A 242 5.63 -8.29 17.97
N LEU A 243 5.93 -7.06 17.57
CA LEU A 243 5.62 -5.87 18.36
C LEU A 243 4.25 -5.29 18.02
N HIS A 244 3.68 -5.66 16.86
CA HIS A 244 2.42 -5.14 16.34
C HIS A 244 2.38 -3.62 16.16
N VAL A 245 3.53 -2.97 16.00
CA VAL A 245 3.67 -1.52 15.77
C VAL A 245 3.94 -1.19 14.31
N PRO A 246 3.51 -0.01 13.82
CA PRO A 246 3.83 0.46 12.48
C PRO A 246 5.27 1.01 12.38
N PHE A 247 5.72 1.22 11.14
CA PHE A 247 7.07 1.69 10.84
C PHE A 247 7.45 3.00 11.54
N PRO A 248 6.63 4.08 11.53
CA PRO A 248 7.02 5.35 12.13
C PRO A 248 7.28 5.26 13.65
N VAL A 249 6.63 4.31 14.32
CA VAL A 249 6.83 4.06 15.75
C VAL A 249 8.08 3.23 15.96
N LEU A 250 8.23 2.12 15.23
CA LEU A 250 9.41 1.26 15.32
C LEU A 250 10.69 2.05 15.07
N ASN A 251 10.67 2.94 14.07
CA ASN A 251 11.83 3.74 13.69
C ASN A 251 12.36 4.64 14.81
N ARG A 252 11.55 4.95 15.83
CA ARG A 252 11.97 5.73 17.01
C ARG A 252 12.95 4.97 17.89
N SER A 253 12.92 3.63 17.89
CA SER A 253 13.93 2.86 18.63
C SER A 253 15.31 3.07 18.02
N SER A 254 15.44 3.00 16.70
CA SER A 254 16.75 3.03 16.05
C SER A 254 17.28 4.45 15.83
N PHE A 255 16.44 5.40 15.41
CA PHE A 255 16.87 6.76 15.10
C PHE A 255 16.74 7.72 16.28
N GLY A 256 15.96 7.37 17.29
CA GLY A 256 15.53 8.27 18.36
C GLY A 256 14.27 9.04 18.01
N PHE A 257 13.59 9.54 19.04
CA PHE A 257 12.24 10.09 18.91
C PHE A 257 12.13 11.22 17.86
N TRP A 258 13.01 12.23 17.88
CA TRP A 258 12.95 13.36 16.95
C TRP A 258 13.62 13.06 15.61
N PHE A 259 14.75 12.34 15.60
CA PHE A 259 15.45 12.07 14.35
C PHE A 259 14.73 11.04 13.46
N SER A 260 13.88 10.18 14.04
CA SER A 260 12.99 9.29 13.27
C SER A 260 12.11 10.02 12.24
N TYR A 261 11.73 11.29 12.49
CA TYR A 261 10.96 12.10 11.55
C TYR A 261 11.68 12.28 10.21
N PHE A 262 13.01 12.35 10.20
CA PHE A 262 13.78 12.46 8.95
C PHE A 262 13.55 11.25 8.03
N SER A 263 13.62 10.05 8.59
CA SER A 263 13.39 8.81 7.86
C SER A 263 11.92 8.62 7.48
N VAL A 264 10.98 8.99 8.37
CA VAL A 264 9.53 8.97 8.07
C VAL A 264 9.17 9.95 6.94
N ILE A 265 9.65 11.19 6.97
CA ILE A 265 9.40 12.18 5.91
C ILE A 265 9.97 11.69 4.57
N SER A 266 11.20 11.15 4.59
CA SER A 266 11.83 10.58 3.39
C SER A 266 10.97 9.45 2.78
N ARG A 267 10.39 8.59 3.63
CA ARG A 267 9.50 7.50 3.22
C ARG A 267 8.16 8.02 2.68
N VAL A 268 7.57 9.05 3.28
CA VAL A 268 6.33 9.71 2.82
C VAL A 268 6.51 10.29 1.42
N VAL A 269 7.60 11.04 1.20
CA VAL A 269 7.92 11.62 -0.11
C VAL A 269 8.00 10.53 -1.17
N LEU A 270 8.65 9.41 -0.85
CA LEU A 270 8.77 8.30 -1.77
C LEU A 270 7.44 7.59 -2.06
N SER A 271 6.58 7.39 -1.05
CA SER A 271 5.22 6.90 -1.28
C SER A 271 4.44 7.80 -2.24
N MET A 272 4.59 9.12 -2.13
CA MET A 272 3.92 10.08 -3.00
C MET A 272 4.45 10.03 -4.43
N PHE A 273 5.75 9.86 -4.64
CA PHE A 273 6.32 9.65 -5.97
C PHE A 273 5.80 8.36 -6.60
N TRP A 274 5.84 7.24 -5.88
CA TRP A 274 5.28 5.98 -6.36
C TRP A 274 3.78 6.07 -6.61
N PHE A 275 3.07 6.85 -5.81
CA PHE A 275 1.66 7.12 -6.05
C PHE A 275 1.46 7.81 -7.40
N GLY A 276 2.21 8.88 -7.66
CA GLY A 276 2.17 9.60 -8.93
C GLY A 276 2.55 8.73 -10.13
N VAL A 277 3.67 7.99 -10.05
CA VAL A 277 4.16 7.08 -11.10
C VAL A 277 3.06 6.09 -11.47
N GLN A 278 2.46 5.43 -10.48
CA GLN A 278 1.39 4.48 -10.71
C GLN A 278 0.11 5.16 -11.24
N THR A 279 -0.23 6.36 -10.78
CA THR A 279 -1.37 7.11 -11.35
C THR A 279 -1.14 7.47 -12.82
N PHE A 280 0.10 7.78 -13.22
CA PHE A 280 0.45 8.01 -14.62
C PHE A 280 0.33 6.74 -15.46
N THR A 281 0.92 5.62 -15.04
CA THR A 281 0.76 4.33 -15.72
C THR A 281 -0.72 3.92 -15.83
N GLY A 282 -1.52 4.19 -14.79
CA GLY A 282 -2.97 3.99 -14.82
C GLY A 282 -3.67 4.86 -15.86
N SER A 283 -3.20 6.09 -16.07
CA SER A 283 -3.71 6.98 -17.11
C SER A 283 -3.46 6.47 -18.52
N GLU A 284 -2.30 5.85 -18.74
CA GLU A 284 -1.97 5.23 -20.02
C GLU A 284 -2.86 4.02 -20.29
N CYS A 285 -3.23 3.26 -19.25
CA CYS A 285 -4.21 2.18 -19.38
C CYS A 285 -5.57 2.73 -19.85
N VAL A 286 -6.03 3.83 -19.24
CA VAL A 286 -7.27 4.52 -19.63
C VAL A 286 -7.17 5.02 -21.06
N TYR A 287 -6.03 5.60 -21.46
CA TYR A 287 -5.81 6.04 -22.83
C TYR A 287 -5.94 4.87 -23.83
N GLN A 288 -5.31 3.74 -23.57
CA GLN A 288 -5.40 2.56 -24.46
C GLN A 288 -6.83 2.00 -24.51
N MET A 289 -7.53 1.94 -23.37
CA MET A 289 -8.94 1.54 -23.33
C MET A 289 -9.83 2.47 -24.15
N LEU A 290 -9.67 3.79 -23.98
CA LEU A 290 -10.44 4.78 -24.72
C LEU A 290 -10.11 4.77 -26.20
N LYS A 291 -8.83 4.64 -26.60
CA LYS A 291 -8.42 4.48 -27.99
C LYS A 291 -9.03 3.22 -28.61
N ALA A 292 -9.12 2.13 -27.85
CA ALA A 292 -9.73 0.88 -28.30
C ALA A 292 -11.24 1.02 -28.54
N ILE A 293 -11.98 1.78 -27.72
CA ILE A 293 -13.42 2.04 -27.92
C ILE A 293 -13.66 3.12 -28.97
N TRP A 294 -12.95 4.25 -28.85
CA TRP A 294 -13.04 5.44 -29.69
C TRP A 294 -11.66 5.82 -30.24
N PRO A 295 -11.31 5.34 -31.45
CA PRO A 295 -10.04 5.67 -32.09
C PRO A 295 -9.82 7.17 -32.36
N SER A 296 -10.87 7.99 -32.28
CA SER A 296 -10.79 9.44 -32.41
C SER A 296 -9.90 10.10 -31.35
N ILE A 297 -9.72 9.48 -30.17
CA ILE A 297 -8.84 10.01 -29.12
C ILE A 297 -7.40 10.16 -29.62
N ALA A 298 -6.93 9.23 -30.46
CA ALA A 298 -5.59 9.30 -31.03
C ALA A 298 -5.40 10.45 -32.05
N ARG A 299 -6.49 11.06 -32.52
CA ARG A 299 -6.48 12.21 -33.44
C ARG A 299 -6.71 13.55 -32.75
N MET A 300 -6.82 13.58 -31.42
CA MET A 300 -7.00 14.82 -30.68
C MET A 300 -5.76 15.71 -30.82
N PRO A 301 -5.90 16.99 -31.21
CA PRO A 301 -4.76 17.89 -31.32
C PRO A 301 -4.13 18.13 -29.95
N ASN A 302 -2.80 18.11 -29.90
CA ASN A 302 -2.06 18.41 -28.68
C ASN A 302 -1.97 19.94 -28.50
N HIS A 303 -2.45 20.43 -27.36
CA HIS A 303 -2.41 21.84 -26.97
C HIS A 303 -1.36 22.13 -25.88
N LEU A 304 -0.65 21.11 -25.40
CA LEU A 304 0.45 21.26 -24.45
C LEU A 304 1.79 21.42 -25.18
N PRO A 305 2.75 22.17 -24.61
CA PRO A 305 4.08 22.28 -25.19
C PRO A 305 4.78 20.92 -25.20
N LEU A 306 5.65 20.68 -26.19
CA LEU A 306 6.40 19.42 -26.31
C LEU A 306 7.31 19.16 -25.10
N SER A 307 7.72 20.21 -24.39
CA SER A 307 8.52 20.12 -23.17
C SER A 307 7.75 19.61 -21.95
N ALA A 308 6.43 19.44 -22.03
CA ALA A 308 5.61 18.98 -20.90
C ALA A 308 5.66 17.46 -20.67
N ASN A 309 6.33 16.70 -21.57
CA ASN A 309 6.44 15.24 -21.54
C ASN A 309 5.09 14.48 -21.38
N ILE A 310 3.98 15.17 -21.66
CA ILE A 310 2.61 14.63 -21.66
C ILE A 310 1.79 15.35 -22.73
N THR A 311 0.85 14.63 -23.35
CA THR A 311 -0.07 15.18 -24.36
C THR A 311 -1.39 15.62 -23.74
N THR A 312 -2.17 16.45 -24.44
CA THR A 312 -3.51 16.85 -24.00
C THR A 312 -4.44 15.65 -23.77
N SER A 313 -4.38 14.64 -24.65
CA SER A 313 -5.14 13.39 -24.47
C SER A 313 -4.63 12.59 -23.26
N GLY A 314 -3.32 12.57 -23.02
CA GLY A 314 -2.70 11.98 -21.83
C GLY A 314 -3.18 12.65 -20.55
N MET A 315 -3.13 13.98 -20.47
CA MET A 315 -3.59 14.75 -19.30
C MET A 315 -5.08 14.54 -19.01
N MET A 316 -5.91 14.45 -20.05
CA MET A 316 -7.32 14.09 -19.90
C MET A 316 -7.46 12.68 -19.31
N CYS A 317 -6.74 11.68 -19.84
CA CYS A 317 -6.78 10.31 -19.31
C CYS A 317 -6.24 10.24 -17.88
N TYR A 318 -5.26 11.07 -17.54
CA TYR A 318 -4.71 11.21 -16.19
C TYR A 318 -5.77 11.70 -15.22
N PHE A 319 -6.47 12.78 -15.58
CA PHE A 319 -7.59 13.27 -14.79
C PHE A 319 -8.70 12.22 -14.62
N LEU A 320 -9.06 11.50 -15.70
CA LEU A 320 -10.07 10.45 -15.65
C LEU A 320 -9.66 9.29 -14.75
N TYR A 321 -8.41 8.81 -14.86
CA TYR A 321 -7.90 7.75 -14.01
C TYR A 321 -7.86 8.19 -12.54
N TRP A 322 -7.36 9.39 -12.26
CA TRP A 322 -7.34 9.96 -10.91
C TRP A 322 -8.75 10.05 -10.32
N LEU A 323 -9.74 10.51 -11.11
CA LEU A 323 -11.14 10.58 -10.69
C LEU A 323 -11.74 9.20 -10.38
N ILE A 324 -11.37 8.17 -11.16
CA ILE A 324 -11.78 6.79 -10.91
C ILE A 324 -11.11 6.27 -9.64
N GLN A 325 -9.80 6.47 -9.47
CA GLN A 325 -9.00 5.94 -8.38
C GLN A 325 -9.36 6.57 -7.02
N PHE A 326 -9.61 7.88 -6.99
CA PHE A 326 -9.73 8.66 -5.75
C PHE A 326 -10.82 8.13 -4.78
N PRO A 327 -12.06 7.79 -5.23
CA PRO A 327 -13.06 7.18 -4.36
C PRO A 327 -12.64 5.84 -3.75
N PHE A 328 -11.91 5.00 -4.50
CA PHE A 328 -11.47 3.69 -4.00
C PHE A 328 -10.46 3.79 -2.85
N MET A 329 -9.74 4.92 -2.74
CA MET A 329 -8.79 5.16 -1.65
C MET A 329 -9.47 5.24 -0.28
N PHE A 330 -10.73 5.67 -0.23
CA PHE A 330 -11.49 5.80 1.03
C PHE A 330 -12.20 4.52 1.46
N ILE A 331 -12.17 3.48 0.62
CA ILE A 331 -12.76 2.20 0.96
C ILE A 331 -11.91 1.53 2.03
N SER A 332 -12.54 1.16 3.15
CA SER A 332 -11.86 0.45 4.23
C SER A 332 -11.11 -0.79 3.69
N PRO A 333 -9.88 -1.07 4.20
CA PRO A 333 -9.12 -2.27 3.84
C PRO A 333 -9.89 -3.59 3.97
N GLN A 334 -10.93 -3.65 4.81
CA GLN A 334 -11.78 -4.82 4.96
C GLN A 334 -12.71 -5.05 3.75
N LYS A 335 -13.17 -3.97 3.11
CA LYS A 335 -14.08 -4.01 1.95
C LYS A 335 -13.32 -4.13 0.62
N ILE A 336 -12.12 -3.57 0.56
CA ILE A 336 -11.27 -3.61 -0.65
C ILE A 336 -10.74 -5.02 -0.98
N ARG A 337 -10.90 -5.99 -0.07
CA ARG A 337 -10.53 -7.40 -0.29
C ARG A 337 -11.08 -7.97 -1.61
N TRP A 338 -12.28 -7.56 -2.02
CA TRP A 338 -12.88 -8.01 -3.28
C TRP A 338 -12.16 -7.47 -4.51
N LEU A 339 -11.61 -6.26 -4.43
CA LEU A 339 -10.76 -5.69 -5.47
C LEU A 339 -9.45 -6.48 -5.56
N PHE A 340 -8.84 -6.84 -4.43
CA PHE A 340 -7.64 -7.69 -4.41
C PHE A 340 -7.90 -9.11 -4.93
N VAL A 341 -9.05 -9.70 -4.60
CA VAL A 341 -9.46 -11.01 -5.14
C VAL A 341 -9.66 -10.93 -6.66
N ALA A 342 -10.36 -9.90 -7.16
CA ALA A 342 -10.53 -9.70 -8.60
C ALA A 342 -9.18 -9.51 -9.29
N LYS A 343 -8.30 -8.65 -8.74
CA LYS A 343 -6.93 -8.43 -9.21
C LYS A 343 -6.13 -9.74 -9.24
N GLY A 344 -6.16 -10.50 -8.14
CA GLY A 344 -5.41 -11.75 -7.99
C GLY A 344 -5.85 -12.89 -8.92
N ILE A 345 -7.01 -12.77 -9.58
CA ILE A 345 -7.48 -13.74 -10.58
C ILE A 345 -7.29 -13.19 -11.99
N ILE A 346 -7.80 -11.99 -12.27
CA ILE A 346 -7.85 -11.42 -13.62
C ILE A 346 -6.44 -11.11 -14.13
N VAL A 347 -5.59 -10.51 -13.28
CA VAL A 347 -4.30 -9.99 -13.72
C VAL A 347 -3.31 -11.11 -14.07
N PRO A 348 -3.10 -12.13 -13.23
CA PRO A 348 -2.23 -13.25 -13.60
C PRO A 348 -2.65 -13.97 -14.88
N ILE A 349 -3.97 -14.14 -15.11
CA ILE A 349 -4.49 -14.78 -16.32
C ILE A 349 -4.18 -13.93 -17.56
N ALA A 350 -4.37 -12.61 -17.48
CA ALA A 350 -4.05 -11.70 -18.58
C ALA A 350 -2.54 -11.71 -18.90
N TRP A 351 -1.69 -11.69 -17.87
CA TRP A 351 -0.23 -11.72 -18.03
C TRP A 351 0.24 -13.04 -18.66
N LEU A 352 -0.30 -14.17 -18.20
CA LEU A 352 -0.02 -15.47 -18.81
C LEU A 352 -0.53 -15.53 -20.26
N SER A 353 -1.67 -14.92 -20.55
CA SER A 353 -2.19 -14.83 -21.92
C SER A 353 -1.25 -14.01 -22.82
N MET A 354 -0.68 -12.91 -22.32
CA MET A 354 0.32 -12.13 -23.03
C MET A 354 1.63 -12.89 -23.23
N LEU A 355 2.05 -13.69 -22.24
CA LEU A 355 3.19 -14.59 -22.39
C LEU A 355 2.97 -15.60 -23.51
N ILE A 356 1.82 -16.28 -23.50
CA ILE A 356 1.45 -17.24 -24.56
C ILE A 356 1.41 -16.53 -25.92
N TRP A 357 0.80 -15.34 -25.99
CA TRP A 357 0.79 -14.51 -27.19
C TRP A 357 2.20 -14.25 -27.73
N SER A 358 3.16 -13.92 -26.87
CA SER A 358 4.54 -13.62 -27.28
C SER A 358 5.22 -14.81 -27.97
N PHE A 359 5.04 -16.03 -27.45
CA PHE A 359 5.62 -17.25 -28.01
C PHE A 359 4.86 -17.78 -29.24
N VAL A 360 3.56 -17.51 -29.34
CA VAL A 360 2.76 -17.90 -30.51
C VAL A 360 3.01 -16.97 -31.69
N LYS A 361 3.16 -15.66 -31.44
CA LYS A 361 3.37 -14.67 -32.50
C LYS A 361 4.80 -14.62 -33.02
N VAL A 362 5.77 -14.96 -32.17
CA VAL A 362 7.19 -14.92 -32.54
C VAL A 362 7.78 -16.32 -32.41
N PRO A 363 8.01 -17.03 -33.54
CA PRO A 363 8.66 -18.32 -33.52
C PRO A 363 10.04 -18.25 -32.85
N PHE A 364 10.47 -19.35 -32.24
CA PHE A 364 11.77 -19.43 -31.56
C PHE A 364 12.95 -18.98 -32.43
N ARG A 365 12.90 -19.26 -33.73
CA ARG A 365 13.95 -18.92 -34.71
C ARG A 365 13.98 -17.46 -35.14
N GLU A 366 12.99 -16.66 -34.77
CA GLU A 366 12.93 -15.22 -35.10
C GLU A 366 13.00 -14.38 -33.83
N SER A 367 12.81 -15.00 -32.67
CA SER A 367 12.77 -14.32 -31.39
C SER A 367 14.12 -13.71 -31.04
N LYS A 368 14.14 -12.38 -30.97
CA LYS A 368 15.28 -11.62 -30.42
C LYS A 368 15.66 -12.08 -29.02
N LEU A 369 14.73 -12.66 -28.26
CA LEU A 369 14.97 -13.20 -26.93
C LEU A 369 16.09 -14.26 -26.95
N PHE A 370 16.10 -15.13 -27.95
CA PHE A 370 17.07 -16.22 -28.03
C PHE A 370 18.28 -15.90 -28.91
N GLN A 371 18.17 -14.88 -29.77
CA GLN A 371 19.21 -14.54 -30.75
C GLN A 371 20.11 -13.37 -30.34
N GLU A 372 19.58 -12.35 -29.67
CA GLU A 372 20.38 -11.19 -29.31
C GLU A 372 21.25 -11.50 -28.07
N SER A 373 22.56 -11.44 -28.26
CA SER A 373 23.54 -11.33 -27.18
C SER A 373 23.51 -9.93 -26.56
N ALA A 374 24.02 -9.80 -25.35
CA ALA A 374 24.17 -8.49 -24.71
C ALA A 374 24.95 -7.52 -25.60
N ASN A 375 24.49 -6.27 -25.67
CA ASN A 375 25.17 -5.18 -26.38
C ASN A 375 26.33 -4.59 -25.57
N VAL A 376 26.48 -5.02 -24.32
CA VAL A 376 27.51 -4.56 -23.38
C VAL A 376 28.41 -5.74 -22.99
N SER A 377 29.72 -5.53 -22.99
CA SER A 377 30.73 -6.55 -22.68
C SER A 377 31.83 -6.03 -21.74
N GLY A 378 32.64 -6.94 -21.20
CA GLY A 378 33.76 -6.60 -20.31
C GLY A 378 33.33 -5.94 -18.99
N SER A 379 34.11 -4.97 -18.51
CA SER A 379 33.82 -4.27 -17.25
C SER A 379 32.51 -3.48 -17.29
N ALA A 380 32.12 -2.95 -18.45
CA ALA A 380 30.87 -2.21 -18.61
C ALA A 380 29.65 -3.12 -18.33
N LEU A 381 29.73 -4.40 -18.69
CA LEU A 381 28.68 -5.37 -18.40
C LEU A 381 28.55 -5.62 -16.91
N SER A 382 29.67 -5.74 -16.18
CA SER A 382 29.64 -5.96 -14.73
C SER A 382 28.97 -4.81 -13.99
N TRP A 383 29.29 -3.56 -14.35
CA TRP A 383 28.66 -2.38 -13.76
C TRP A 383 27.19 -2.25 -14.15
N ALA A 384 26.84 -2.52 -15.41
CA ALA A 384 25.45 -2.55 -15.85
C ALA A 384 24.63 -3.62 -15.11
N TRP A 385 25.23 -4.78 -14.83
CA TRP A 385 24.59 -5.86 -14.07
C TRP A 385 24.40 -5.48 -12.59
N LEU A 386 25.39 -4.84 -11.97
CA LEU A 386 25.26 -4.30 -10.61
C LEU A 386 24.17 -3.22 -10.54
N SER A 387 24.14 -2.28 -11.48
CA SER A 387 23.08 -1.27 -11.56
C SER A 387 21.70 -1.90 -11.74
N ALA A 388 21.58 -2.93 -12.58
CA ALA A 388 20.32 -3.67 -12.75
C ALA A 388 19.89 -4.38 -11.45
N LEU A 389 20.82 -5.03 -10.75
CA LEU A 389 20.60 -5.62 -9.43
C LEU A 389 20.14 -4.55 -8.42
N ASN A 390 20.78 -3.37 -8.42
CA ASN A 390 20.43 -2.26 -7.54
C ASN A 390 19.04 -1.70 -7.86
N SER A 391 18.65 -1.59 -9.13
CA SER A 391 17.28 -1.20 -9.51
C SER A 391 16.24 -2.23 -9.06
N ALA A 392 16.57 -3.53 -9.13
CA ALA A 392 15.72 -4.61 -8.63
C ALA A 392 15.59 -4.63 -7.10
N LEU A 393 16.62 -4.20 -6.36
CA LEU A 393 16.53 -3.95 -4.92
C LEU A 393 15.68 -2.71 -4.63
N GLY A 394 15.89 -1.65 -5.43
CA GLY A 394 15.21 -0.37 -5.30
C GLY A 394 13.70 -0.53 -5.33
N ILE A 395 13.15 -1.30 -6.26
CA ILE A 395 11.68 -1.39 -6.45
C ILE A 395 10.92 -1.78 -5.18
N TYR A 396 11.55 -2.59 -4.32
CA TYR A 396 10.96 -3.05 -3.07
C TYR A 396 11.68 -2.57 -1.81
N SER A 397 12.70 -1.73 -1.94
CA SER A 397 13.41 -1.17 -0.80
C SER A 397 12.51 -0.32 0.09
N THR A 398 11.51 0.32 -0.51
CA THR A 398 10.45 1.09 0.14
C THR A 398 9.67 0.23 1.13
N LEU A 399 9.21 -0.95 0.67
CA LEU A 399 8.53 -1.94 1.51
C LEU A 399 9.49 -2.59 2.50
N ALA A 400 10.77 -2.81 2.17
CA ALA A 400 11.72 -3.42 3.11
C ALA A 400 11.90 -2.61 4.40
N VAL A 401 11.66 -1.29 4.35
CA VAL A 401 11.67 -0.40 5.51
C VAL A 401 10.32 -0.39 6.23
N ASN A 402 9.20 -0.27 5.50
CA ASN A 402 7.88 -0.09 6.12
C ASN A 402 6.94 -1.32 6.10
N ILE A 403 7.48 -2.50 5.82
CA ILE A 403 6.72 -3.78 5.81
C ILE A 403 5.97 -4.02 7.13
N THR A 404 6.43 -3.44 8.23
CA THR A 404 5.79 -3.49 9.55
C THR A 404 4.37 -2.92 9.56
N ASP A 405 4.04 -2.04 8.62
CA ASP A 405 2.70 -1.49 8.45
C ASP A 405 1.69 -2.58 8.07
N PHE A 406 2.15 -3.64 7.39
CA PHE A 406 1.38 -4.81 7.03
C PHE A 406 1.56 -5.94 8.05
N THR A 407 2.80 -6.25 8.44
CA THR A 407 3.06 -7.41 9.30
C THR A 407 2.56 -7.23 10.72
N ARG A 408 2.28 -5.99 11.18
CA ARG A 408 1.60 -5.75 12.46
C ARG A 408 0.23 -6.42 12.56
N TYR A 409 -0.41 -6.76 11.45
CA TYR A 409 -1.69 -7.47 11.42
C TYR A 409 -1.56 -9.00 11.43
N ALA A 410 -0.35 -9.57 11.51
CA ALA A 410 -0.11 -11.01 11.54
C ALA A 410 -0.71 -11.67 12.80
N LYS A 411 -1.28 -12.86 12.65
CA LYS A 411 -1.64 -13.72 13.78
C LYS A 411 -0.42 -14.32 14.47
N SER A 412 0.56 -14.73 13.69
CA SER A 412 1.83 -15.26 14.18
C SER A 412 2.99 -14.77 13.32
N GLU A 413 4.17 -14.69 13.93
CA GLU A 413 5.43 -14.43 13.22
C GLU A 413 5.72 -15.49 12.16
N ARG A 414 5.30 -16.74 12.37
CA ARG A 414 5.58 -17.82 11.42
C ARG A 414 4.86 -17.63 10.09
N ASP A 415 3.70 -16.95 10.12
CA ASP A 415 2.88 -16.73 8.94
C ASP A 415 3.61 -15.94 7.85
N GLN A 416 4.51 -15.05 8.25
CA GLN A 416 5.19 -14.16 7.32
C GLN A 416 6.48 -14.74 6.71
N TYR A 417 7.00 -15.86 7.22
CA TYR A 417 8.26 -16.44 6.72
C TYR A 417 8.16 -16.95 5.29
N ILE A 418 6.93 -17.24 4.82
CA ILE A 418 6.68 -17.61 3.43
C ILE A 418 7.16 -16.56 2.43
N GLN A 419 7.26 -15.29 2.86
CA GLN A 419 7.75 -14.17 2.06
C GLN A 419 9.17 -14.41 1.50
N LEU A 420 10.03 -15.14 2.23
CA LEU A 420 11.36 -15.54 1.76
C LEU A 420 11.32 -16.35 0.45
N LEU A 421 10.25 -17.12 0.26
CA LEU A 421 10.07 -17.98 -0.90
C LEU A 421 9.20 -17.33 -1.98
N ILE A 422 8.05 -16.75 -1.59
CA ILE A 422 7.08 -16.25 -2.58
C ILE A 422 7.59 -14.99 -3.28
N ILE A 423 8.34 -14.11 -2.62
CA ILE A 423 8.88 -12.89 -3.25
C ILE A 423 9.81 -13.29 -4.41
N PRO A 424 10.94 -13.99 -4.20
CA PRO A 424 11.85 -14.29 -5.31
C PRO A 424 11.18 -15.06 -6.45
N LEU A 425 10.29 -16.02 -6.14
CA LEU A 425 9.61 -16.82 -7.15
C LEU A 425 8.62 -16.01 -7.98
N ALA A 426 7.70 -15.28 -7.33
CA ALA A 426 6.64 -14.56 -8.03
C ALA A 426 7.21 -13.41 -8.86
N PHE A 427 8.14 -12.63 -8.30
CA PHE A 427 8.73 -11.48 -8.97
C PHE A 427 9.66 -11.87 -10.12
N THR A 428 10.46 -12.94 -9.96
CA THR A 428 11.30 -13.44 -11.07
C THR A 428 10.43 -13.95 -12.22
N PHE A 429 9.34 -14.67 -11.90
CA PHE A 429 8.42 -15.14 -12.93
C PHE A 429 7.72 -13.99 -13.67
N CYS A 430 7.21 -13.00 -12.92
CA CYS A 430 6.59 -11.80 -13.50
C CYS A 430 7.58 -10.97 -14.32
N GLY A 431 8.83 -10.84 -13.86
CA GLY A 431 9.91 -10.19 -14.60
C GLY A 431 10.26 -10.93 -15.90
N PHE A 432 10.26 -12.27 -15.89
CA PHE A 432 10.44 -13.06 -17.11
C PHE A 432 9.31 -12.82 -18.12
N ILE A 433 8.06 -12.70 -17.66
CA ILE A 433 6.93 -12.34 -18.54
C ILE A 433 7.20 -10.99 -19.20
N GLY A 434 7.63 -9.99 -18.42
CA GLY A 434 7.95 -8.66 -18.95
C GLY A 434 9.01 -8.69 -20.04
N ILE A 435 10.12 -9.38 -19.76
CA ILE A 435 11.23 -9.60 -20.71
C ILE A 435 10.74 -10.30 -21.99
N ALA A 436 10.03 -11.42 -21.87
CA ALA A 436 9.62 -12.23 -23.01
C ALA A 436 8.67 -11.47 -23.94
N VAL A 437 7.68 -10.79 -23.37
CA VAL A 437 6.68 -10.03 -24.14
C VAL A 437 7.31 -8.78 -24.78
N THR A 438 8.22 -8.10 -24.09
CA THR A 438 8.96 -6.96 -24.63
C THR A 438 9.86 -7.37 -25.79
N SER A 439 10.53 -8.52 -25.66
CA SER A 439 11.37 -9.07 -26.73
C SER A 439 10.57 -9.47 -27.97
N ALA A 440 9.36 -10.02 -27.77
CA ALA A 440 8.44 -10.26 -28.88
C ALA A 440 8.01 -8.95 -29.56
N GLY A 441 7.74 -7.90 -28.79
CA GLY A 441 7.50 -6.56 -29.32
C GLY A 441 8.66 -6.03 -30.18
N ALA A 442 9.89 -6.17 -29.69
CA ALA A 442 11.10 -5.78 -30.42
C ALA A 442 11.28 -6.56 -31.74
N THR A 443 10.86 -7.82 -31.77
CA THR A 443 10.91 -8.65 -32.97
C THR A 443 9.84 -8.25 -33.99
N LEU A 444 8.60 -8.04 -33.51
CA LEU A 444 7.45 -7.76 -34.38
C LEU A 444 7.43 -6.34 -34.95
N TYR A 445 7.91 -5.37 -34.18
CA TYR A 445 7.74 -3.95 -34.47
C TYR A 445 9.08 -3.19 -34.58
N GLY A 446 10.21 -3.87 -34.40
CA GLY A 446 11.55 -3.29 -34.58
C GLY A 446 12.07 -2.42 -33.43
N ASN A 447 11.27 -2.15 -32.40
CA ASN A 447 11.63 -1.28 -31.27
C ASN A 447 11.40 -1.97 -29.92
N VAL A 448 12.27 -1.69 -28.93
CA VAL A 448 12.12 -2.18 -27.55
C VAL A 448 11.10 -1.31 -26.81
N PHE A 449 9.87 -1.80 -26.67
CA PHE A 449 8.82 -1.15 -25.90
C PHE A 449 8.94 -1.55 -24.42
N TRP A 450 9.67 -0.74 -23.65
CA TRP A 450 9.90 -1.01 -22.23
C TRP A 450 8.64 -0.83 -21.38
N ASP A 451 7.79 0.14 -21.73
CA ASP A 451 6.44 0.26 -21.18
C ASP A 451 5.48 -0.69 -21.93
N PRO A 452 4.81 -1.63 -21.23
CA PRO A 452 3.84 -2.54 -21.85
C PRO A 452 2.67 -1.83 -22.52
N LEU A 453 2.28 -0.62 -22.11
CA LEU A 453 1.15 0.10 -22.69
C LEU A 453 1.50 0.71 -24.05
N THR A 454 2.75 1.15 -24.26
CA THR A 454 3.26 1.48 -25.60
C THR A 454 3.34 0.28 -26.54
N LEU A 455 3.56 -0.94 -26.02
CA LEU A 455 3.48 -2.17 -26.82
C LEU A 455 2.03 -2.48 -27.23
N VAL A 456 1.10 -2.40 -26.28
CA VAL A 456 -0.34 -2.58 -26.54
C VAL A 456 -0.85 -1.58 -27.57
N ASN A 457 -0.28 -0.37 -27.60
CA ASN A 457 -0.60 0.67 -28.57
C ASN A 457 -0.36 0.25 -30.03
N GLN A 458 0.53 -0.73 -30.27
CA GLN A 458 0.86 -1.27 -31.60
C GLN A 458 -0.12 -2.36 -32.08
N TRP A 459 -0.99 -2.85 -31.20
CA TRP A 459 -1.91 -3.93 -31.55
C TRP A 459 -3.07 -3.45 -32.41
N ASN A 460 -3.29 -4.12 -33.54
CA ASN A 460 -4.45 -3.88 -34.40
C ASN A 460 -5.76 -4.43 -33.80
N ASN A 461 -5.69 -5.45 -32.94
CA ASN A 461 -6.87 -6.02 -32.30
C ASN A 461 -7.32 -5.14 -31.13
N ARG A 462 -8.36 -4.35 -31.38
CA ARG A 462 -8.96 -3.42 -30.41
C ARG A 462 -9.46 -4.12 -29.14
N ALA A 463 -10.06 -5.30 -29.25
CA ALA A 463 -10.55 -6.04 -28.09
C ALA A 463 -9.39 -6.53 -27.21
N ALA A 464 -8.33 -7.07 -27.82
CA ALA A 464 -7.13 -7.47 -27.09
C ALA A 464 -6.48 -6.27 -26.38
N ALA A 465 -6.37 -5.12 -27.07
CA ALA A 465 -5.83 -3.90 -26.48
C ALA A 465 -6.67 -3.41 -25.29
N PHE A 466 -8.00 -3.43 -25.40
CA PHE A 466 -8.90 -3.05 -24.32
C PHE A 466 -8.75 -3.97 -23.10
N PHE A 467 -8.84 -5.28 -23.27
CA PHE A 467 -8.82 -6.22 -22.14
C PHE A 467 -7.43 -6.31 -21.47
N ALA A 468 -6.34 -6.21 -22.24
CA ALA A 468 -5.00 -6.11 -21.66
C ALA A 468 -4.85 -4.83 -20.83
N SER A 469 -5.25 -3.68 -21.38
CA SER A 469 -5.18 -2.39 -20.68
C SER A 469 -6.11 -2.34 -19.46
N PHE A 470 -7.28 -2.97 -19.52
CA PHE A 470 -8.17 -3.10 -18.37
C PHE A 470 -7.52 -3.90 -17.24
N SER A 471 -6.84 -5.00 -17.59
CA SER A 471 -6.10 -5.80 -16.60
C SER A 471 -4.97 -5.00 -15.94
N PHE A 472 -4.18 -4.27 -16.73
CA PHE A 472 -3.15 -3.37 -16.17
C PHE A 472 -3.77 -2.25 -15.33
N CYS A 473 -4.88 -1.65 -15.76
CA CYS A 473 -5.60 -0.63 -14.97
C CYS A 473 -6.01 -1.17 -13.58
N LEU A 474 -6.58 -2.38 -13.53
CA LEU A 474 -6.96 -3.04 -12.29
C LEU A 474 -5.73 -3.35 -11.41
N ALA A 475 -4.63 -3.81 -12.02
CA ALA A 475 -3.37 -4.06 -11.34
C ALA A 475 -2.85 -2.79 -10.66
N THR A 476 -2.79 -1.69 -11.41
CA THR A 476 -2.27 -0.41 -10.98
C THR A 476 -3.15 0.21 -9.89
N ILE A 477 -4.49 0.18 -10.01
CA ILE A 477 -5.38 0.67 -8.94
C ILE A 477 -5.13 -0.09 -7.65
N GLY A 478 -5.09 -1.43 -7.72
CA GLY A 478 -4.91 -2.26 -6.53
C GLY A 478 -3.57 -1.99 -5.84
N THR A 479 -2.47 -1.98 -6.59
CA THR A 479 -1.13 -1.71 -6.05
C THR A 479 -1.03 -0.30 -5.49
N ASN A 480 -1.56 0.70 -6.20
CA ASN A 480 -1.40 2.09 -5.80
C ASN A 480 -2.16 2.40 -4.49
N ILE A 481 -3.29 1.72 -4.26
CA ILE A 481 -4.01 1.84 -2.99
C ILE A 481 -3.25 1.14 -1.85
N SER A 482 -2.85 -0.13 -2.02
CA SER A 482 -2.17 -0.90 -0.95
C SER A 482 -0.78 -0.36 -0.62
N ALA A 483 0.09 -0.23 -1.63
CA ALA A 483 1.52 -0.03 -1.42
C ALA A 483 1.89 1.44 -1.21
N ASN A 484 1.13 2.38 -1.79
CA ASN A 484 1.52 3.78 -1.83
C ASN A 484 0.62 4.67 -0.97
N SER A 485 -0.69 4.67 -1.24
CA SER A 485 -1.59 5.60 -0.54
C SER A 485 -1.74 5.27 0.94
N LEU A 486 -1.92 4.00 1.28
CA LEU A 486 -2.10 3.55 2.66
C LEU A 486 -0.81 3.74 3.47
N CYS A 487 0.34 3.42 2.87
CA CYS A 487 1.65 3.63 3.49
C CYS A 487 1.91 5.13 3.74
N ALA A 488 1.68 6.00 2.74
CA ALA A 488 1.77 7.45 2.93
C ALA A 488 0.85 7.93 4.06
N GLY A 489 -0.41 7.47 4.07
CA GLY A 489 -1.37 7.82 5.09
C GLY A 489 -0.92 7.41 6.49
N ASN A 490 -0.43 6.19 6.63
CA ASN A 490 0.10 5.64 7.89
C ASN A 490 1.32 6.43 8.37
N ASP A 491 2.27 6.71 7.50
CA ASP A 491 3.48 7.48 7.85
C ASP A 491 3.16 8.92 8.26
N MET A 492 2.23 9.58 7.55
CA MET A 492 1.81 10.95 7.87
C MET A 492 1.07 11.05 9.22
N THR A 493 0.50 9.94 9.74
CA THR A 493 -0.09 9.95 11.09
C THR A 493 0.94 10.26 12.17
N ALA A 494 2.22 9.92 11.96
CA ALA A 494 3.29 10.23 12.90
C ALA A 494 3.77 11.68 12.81
N LEU A 495 3.56 12.36 11.67
CA LEU A 495 4.02 13.74 11.44
C LEU A 495 3.17 14.74 12.23
N TRP A 496 1.85 14.65 12.06
CA TRP A 496 0.87 15.49 12.77
C TRP A 496 -0.27 14.63 13.31
N PRO A 497 -0.03 13.82 14.37
CA PRO A 497 -1.01 12.84 14.88
C PRO A 497 -2.32 13.47 15.32
N LYS A 498 -2.27 14.74 15.75
CA LYS A 498 -3.42 15.56 16.14
C LYS A 498 -4.39 15.86 14.99
N TYR A 499 -3.88 15.98 13.76
CA TYR A 499 -4.65 16.49 12.61
C TYR A 499 -4.80 15.46 11.49
N ILE A 500 -3.88 14.50 11.39
CA ILE A 500 -3.82 13.54 10.29
C ILE A 500 -4.15 12.13 10.79
N ASN A 501 -5.21 11.57 10.24
CA ASN A 501 -5.50 10.14 10.27
C ASN A 501 -5.14 9.54 8.90
N ILE A 502 -5.16 8.21 8.79
CA ILE A 502 -4.81 7.52 7.55
C ILE A 502 -5.61 8.08 6.34
N ARG A 503 -6.92 8.33 6.50
CA ARG A 503 -7.78 8.84 5.42
C ARG A 503 -7.36 10.24 4.96
N ARG A 504 -7.10 11.16 5.88
CA ARG A 504 -6.63 12.52 5.58
C ARG A 504 -5.25 12.49 4.93
N GLY A 505 -4.35 11.62 5.41
CA GLY A 505 -3.03 11.42 4.80
C GLY A 505 -3.11 10.87 3.37
N GLN A 506 -4.04 9.94 3.10
CA GLN A 506 -4.31 9.47 1.74
C GLN A 506 -4.78 10.58 0.80
N VAL A 507 -5.59 11.54 1.28
CA VAL A 507 -5.99 12.72 0.49
C VAL A 507 -4.78 13.59 0.15
N ILE A 508 -3.94 13.89 1.14
CA ILE A 508 -2.72 14.68 0.92
C ILE A 508 -1.83 13.99 -0.12
N CYS A 509 -1.66 12.66 0.00
CA CYS A 509 -0.93 11.85 -0.98
C CYS A 509 -1.56 11.94 -2.38
N ALA A 510 -2.88 11.87 -2.50
CA ALA A 510 -3.57 11.92 -3.79
C ALA A 510 -3.37 13.24 -4.55
N PHE A 511 -3.31 14.36 -3.83
CA PHE A 511 -3.14 15.68 -4.43
C PHE A 511 -1.67 16.03 -4.65
N ILE A 512 -0.82 15.88 -3.63
CA ILE A 512 0.60 16.21 -3.74
C ILE A 512 1.31 15.18 -4.62
N GLY A 513 1.16 13.88 -4.32
CA GLY A 513 1.78 12.80 -5.07
C GLY A 513 1.22 12.64 -6.48
N GLY A 514 -0.11 12.80 -6.64
CA GLY A 514 -0.74 12.76 -7.97
C GLY A 514 -0.36 13.96 -8.84
N TRP A 515 -0.58 15.18 -8.36
CA TRP A 515 -0.52 16.36 -9.24
C TRP A 515 0.76 17.18 -9.11
N ALA A 516 1.26 17.41 -7.89
CA ALA A 516 2.36 18.34 -7.67
C ALA A 516 3.73 17.78 -8.09
N LEU A 517 3.91 16.46 -8.09
CA LEU A 517 5.19 15.81 -8.40
C LEU A 517 5.43 15.56 -9.90
N CYS A 518 4.46 15.85 -10.78
CA CYS A 518 4.55 15.68 -12.23
C CYS A 518 5.18 14.32 -12.65
N PRO A 519 4.55 13.19 -12.32
CA PRO A 519 5.15 11.85 -12.46
C PRO A 519 5.53 11.45 -13.89
N TRP A 520 4.90 12.06 -14.91
CA TRP A 520 5.21 11.83 -16.33
C TRP A 520 6.63 12.24 -16.73
N GLU A 521 7.28 13.14 -15.98
CA GLU A 521 8.69 13.50 -16.20
C GLU A 521 9.63 12.32 -15.91
N ILE A 522 9.29 11.48 -14.93
CA ILE A 522 10.10 10.33 -14.53
C ILE A 522 9.96 9.19 -15.55
N LEU A 523 8.71 8.94 -15.99
CA LEU A 523 8.38 7.87 -16.95
C LEU A 523 8.58 8.27 -18.42
N ALA A 524 9.16 9.45 -18.69
CA ALA A 524 9.49 9.88 -20.05
C ALA A 524 10.51 8.94 -20.73
N SER A 525 11.34 8.22 -19.98
CA SER A 525 12.30 7.25 -20.53
C SER A 525 12.67 6.14 -19.54
N ALA A 526 13.09 4.97 -20.08
CA ALA A 526 13.58 3.84 -19.28
C ALA A 526 14.79 4.23 -18.41
N THR A 527 15.70 5.05 -18.92
CA THR A 527 16.87 5.55 -18.17
C THR A 527 16.44 6.48 -17.04
N GLY A 528 15.46 7.35 -17.26
CA GLY A 528 14.88 8.20 -16.22
C GLY A 528 14.26 7.38 -15.09
N PHE A 529 13.46 6.37 -15.45
CA PHE A 529 12.88 5.42 -14.50
C PHE A 529 13.96 4.71 -13.69
N LEU A 530 14.95 4.06 -14.32
CA LEU A 530 16.04 3.37 -13.60
C LEU A 530 16.88 4.32 -12.73
N SER A 531 17.12 5.56 -13.18
CA SER A 531 17.84 6.57 -12.40
C SER A 531 17.06 6.97 -11.15
N PHE A 532 15.74 7.09 -11.25
CA PHE A 532 14.87 7.27 -10.09
C PHE A 532 15.00 6.09 -9.12
N MET A 533 14.94 4.84 -9.61
CA MET A 533 15.09 3.61 -8.80
C MET A 533 16.42 3.57 -8.03
N ASN A 534 17.51 3.85 -8.73
CA ASN A 534 18.84 3.84 -8.14
C ASN A 534 19.01 5.01 -7.16
N GLY A 535 18.42 6.16 -7.46
CA GLY A 535 18.58 7.40 -6.70
C GLY A 535 18.12 7.30 -5.26
N TYR A 536 16.91 6.79 -5.02
CA TYR A 536 16.40 6.67 -3.65
C TYR A 536 17.00 5.48 -2.89
N SER A 537 17.53 4.48 -3.59
CA SER A 537 18.13 3.30 -2.98
C SER A 537 19.31 3.66 -2.07
N VAL A 538 19.95 4.81 -2.35
CA VAL A 538 20.97 5.45 -1.51
C VAL A 538 20.53 5.66 -0.07
N PHE A 539 19.26 6.01 0.17
CA PHE A 539 18.75 6.33 1.51
C PHE A 539 18.07 5.15 2.19
N LEU A 540 17.33 4.35 1.41
CA LEU A 540 16.52 3.28 1.98
C LEU A 540 17.33 2.04 2.38
N GLY A 541 18.42 1.74 1.65
CA GLY A 541 19.35 0.68 2.06
C GLY A 541 19.88 0.92 3.48
N PRO A 542 20.44 2.11 3.77
CA PRO A 542 20.86 2.49 5.12
C PRO A 542 19.74 2.45 6.17
N PHE A 543 18.52 2.92 5.85
CA PHE A 543 17.39 2.86 6.78
C PHE A 543 17.06 1.42 7.18
N ALA A 544 16.93 0.54 6.19
CA ALA A 544 16.65 -0.87 6.43
C ALA A 544 17.77 -1.55 7.23
N GLY A 545 19.04 -1.23 6.94
CA GLY A 545 20.21 -1.76 7.63
C GLY A 545 20.30 -1.33 9.10
N ILE A 546 20.06 -0.05 9.39
CA ILE A 546 20.05 0.48 10.76
C ILE A 546 18.94 -0.19 11.57
N MET A 547 17.71 -0.26 11.05
CA MET A 547 16.59 -0.90 11.76
C MET A 547 16.84 -2.38 12.03
N PHE A 548 17.33 -3.11 11.03
CA PHE A 548 17.65 -4.52 11.16
C PHE A 548 18.73 -4.74 12.23
N THR A 549 19.81 -3.97 12.17
CA THR A 549 20.95 -4.08 13.11
C THR A 549 20.55 -3.70 14.53
N ASP A 550 19.76 -2.63 14.67
CA ASP A 550 19.30 -2.14 15.97
C ASP A 550 18.52 -3.20 16.74
N TYR A 551 17.58 -3.86 16.07
CA TYR A 551 16.72 -4.85 16.70
C TYR A 551 17.43 -6.19 16.92
N TRP A 552 18.06 -6.75 15.88
CA TRP A 552 18.58 -8.12 15.92
C TRP A 552 19.97 -8.22 16.57
N LEU A 553 20.85 -7.25 16.30
CA LEU A 553 22.26 -7.32 16.68
C LEU A 553 22.60 -6.49 17.92
N VAL A 554 22.03 -5.29 18.05
CA VAL A 554 22.32 -4.40 19.19
C VAL A 554 21.43 -4.75 20.38
N HIS A 555 20.11 -4.75 20.20
CA HIS A 555 19.17 -4.96 21.30
C HIS A 555 18.76 -6.43 21.49
N HIS A 556 19.21 -7.35 20.64
CA HIS A 556 18.90 -8.79 20.71
C HIS A 556 17.41 -9.07 20.92
N GLU A 557 16.55 -8.41 20.14
CA GLU A 557 15.08 -8.51 20.17
C GLU A 557 14.41 -7.91 21.42
N LYS A 558 15.16 -7.23 22.29
CA LYS A 558 14.66 -6.64 23.53
C LYS A 558 14.38 -5.14 23.31
N VAL A 559 13.13 -4.83 22.97
CA VAL A 559 12.65 -3.45 22.77
C VAL A 559 11.45 -3.10 23.69
N ASP A 560 11.29 -1.81 24.01
CA ASP A 560 10.30 -1.29 24.95
C ASP A 560 9.26 -0.47 24.19
N VAL A 561 8.16 -1.12 23.81
CA VAL A 561 7.13 -0.54 22.96
C VAL A 561 6.52 0.73 23.58
N PRO A 562 6.09 0.76 24.87
CA PRO A 562 5.59 1.98 25.49
C PRO A 562 6.53 3.19 25.40
N SER A 563 7.84 3.02 25.57
CA SER A 563 8.79 4.14 25.46
C SER A 563 8.89 4.73 24.05
N MET A 564 8.53 3.97 23.00
CA MET A 564 8.49 4.50 21.63
C MET A 564 7.41 5.57 21.44
N TYR A 565 6.42 5.67 22.34
CA TYR A 565 5.35 6.66 22.29
C TYR A 565 5.63 7.90 23.15
N ARG A 566 6.72 7.89 23.93
CA ARG A 566 7.04 8.94 24.92
C ARG A 566 8.28 9.73 24.47
N PRO A 567 8.19 11.05 24.21
CA PRO A 567 9.33 11.87 23.79
C PRO A 567 10.48 11.92 24.81
N HIS A 568 10.14 11.73 26.08
CA HIS A 568 11.09 11.70 27.19
C HIS A 568 11.30 10.29 27.75
N GLY A 569 10.89 9.26 26.98
CA GLY A 569 11.14 7.86 27.31
C GLY A 569 12.58 7.42 27.01
N ARG A 570 12.82 6.11 27.02
CA ARG A 570 14.15 5.50 26.87
C ARG A 570 14.83 5.82 25.54
N TYR A 571 14.06 6.02 24.47
CA TYR A 571 14.56 6.35 23.13
C TYR A 571 14.76 7.85 22.88
N ARG A 572 14.96 8.64 23.95
CA ARG A 572 15.32 10.06 23.84
C ARG A 572 16.76 10.25 23.35
N TYR A 573 17.70 9.35 23.65
CA TYR A 573 19.12 9.53 23.29
C TYR A 573 19.63 10.95 23.66
N LEU A 574 20.47 11.55 22.81
CA LEU A 574 20.94 12.93 23.00
C LEU A 574 19.93 13.90 22.38
N GLY A 575 19.05 14.46 23.21
CA GLY A 575 18.09 15.48 22.76
C GLY A 575 17.05 15.01 21.75
N GLY A 576 16.79 13.70 21.64
CA GLY A 576 15.89 13.05 20.69
C GLY A 576 16.58 12.46 19.45
N VAL A 577 17.92 12.54 19.38
CA VAL A 577 18.72 12.09 18.24
C VAL A 577 19.63 10.94 18.66
N ASN A 578 19.50 9.80 17.99
CA ASN A 578 20.52 8.76 18.07
C ASN A 578 21.68 9.12 17.14
N TRP A 579 22.75 9.70 17.69
CA TRP A 579 23.91 10.11 16.91
C TRP A 579 24.60 8.93 16.20
N ARG A 580 24.46 7.68 16.69
CA ARG A 580 25.00 6.49 16.00
C ARG A 580 24.29 6.25 14.67
N ALA A 581 22.97 6.43 14.64
CA ALA A 581 22.19 6.37 13.39
C ALA A 581 22.56 7.51 12.44
N ALA A 582 22.73 8.73 12.96
CA ALA A 582 23.16 9.87 12.15
C ALA A 582 24.55 9.65 11.53
N LEU A 583 25.50 9.12 12.30
CA LEU A 583 26.83 8.76 11.81
C LEU A 583 26.77 7.65 10.75
N ALA A 584 25.99 6.60 10.99
CA ALA A 584 25.78 5.52 10.02
C ALA A 584 25.21 6.04 8.70
N LEU A 585 24.24 6.96 8.74
CA LEU A 585 23.73 7.63 7.55
C LEU A 585 24.79 8.50 6.86
N LEU A 586 25.52 9.31 7.61
CA LEU A 586 26.55 10.18 7.04
C LEU A 586 27.60 9.38 6.27
N VAL A 587 28.06 8.26 6.84
CA VAL A 587 29.12 7.42 6.24
C VAL A 587 28.59 6.59 5.06
N SER A 588 27.33 6.14 5.11
CA SER A 588 26.75 5.30 4.05
C SER A 588 26.19 6.10 2.86
N VAL A 589 25.61 7.27 3.10
CA VAL A 589 25.00 8.10 2.05
C VAL A 589 26.05 8.92 1.29
N THR A 590 27.00 9.54 1.99
CA THR A 590 27.96 10.48 1.38
C THR A 590 28.73 9.90 0.18
N PRO A 591 29.26 8.66 0.23
CA PRO A 591 29.98 8.07 -0.91
C PRO A 591 29.13 7.85 -2.17
N ASN A 592 27.81 7.78 -2.04
CA ASN A 592 26.89 7.61 -3.17
C ASN A 592 26.51 8.93 -3.86
N MET A 593 26.72 10.07 -3.18
CA MET A 593 26.29 11.39 -3.68
C MET A 593 26.91 11.76 -5.03
N PRO A 594 28.21 11.51 -5.32
CA PRO A 594 28.77 11.81 -6.63
C PRO A 594 28.05 11.07 -7.77
N GLY A 595 27.75 9.79 -7.60
CA GLY A 595 27.03 9.00 -8.61
C GLY A 595 25.58 9.45 -8.78
N LEU A 596 24.89 9.79 -7.69
CA LEU A 596 23.55 10.38 -7.75
C LEU A 596 23.53 11.73 -8.48
N ILE A 597 24.52 12.59 -8.26
CA ILE A 597 24.64 13.87 -8.97
C ILE A 597 24.86 13.63 -10.46
N ASN A 598 25.71 12.67 -10.82
CA ASN A 598 25.97 12.31 -12.22
C ASN A 598 24.74 11.69 -12.90
N SER A 599 23.93 10.89 -12.19
CA SER A 599 22.71 10.29 -12.76
C SER A 599 21.63 11.33 -13.07
N ILE A 600 21.60 12.44 -12.34
CA ILE A 600 20.68 13.56 -12.58
C ILE A 600 21.26 14.51 -13.65
N ASN A 601 22.55 14.80 -13.57
CA ASN A 601 23.24 15.68 -14.52
C ASN A 601 24.52 15.02 -15.04
N THR A 602 24.39 14.39 -16.20
CA THR A 602 25.49 13.67 -16.87
C THR A 602 26.65 14.57 -17.31
N ASN A 603 26.46 15.89 -17.32
CA ASN A 603 27.54 16.84 -17.61
C ASN A 603 28.59 16.89 -16.48
N ILE A 604 28.21 16.51 -15.25
CA ILE A 604 29.11 16.48 -14.10
C ILE A 604 29.85 15.15 -14.10
N LYS A 605 31.11 15.15 -14.54
CA LYS A 605 31.94 13.95 -14.57
C LYS A 605 32.56 13.68 -13.19
N VAL A 606 32.16 12.59 -12.54
CA VAL A 606 32.63 12.21 -11.20
C VAL A 606 33.65 11.05 -11.19
N GLY A 607 34.13 10.63 -12.36
CA GLY A 607 35.11 9.56 -12.50
C GLY A 607 34.60 8.22 -11.96
N GLY A 608 35.49 7.42 -11.35
CA GLY A 608 35.15 6.10 -10.80
C GLY A 608 34.15 6.11 -9.64
N ALA A 609 33.83 7.28 -9.05
CA ALA A 609 32.85 7.39 -7.98
C ALA A 609 31.41 7.08 -8.44
N VAL A 610 31.14 7.08 -9.75
CA VAL A 610 29.84 6.62 -10.31
C VAL A 610 29.55 5.19 -9.88
N HIS A 611 30.58 4.35 -9.78
CA HIS A 611 30.39 2.92 -9.58
C HIS A 611 29.89 2.54 -8.18
N VAL A 612 30.09 3.40 -7.17
CA VAL A 612 29.51 3.17 -5.83
C VAL A 612 27.98 3.25 -5.91
N PHE A 613 27.46 4.11 -6.79
CA PHE A 613 26.02 4.28 -7.01
C PHE A 613 25.39 3.08 -7.73
N ASP A 614 26.16 2.38 -8.58
CA ASP A 614 25.69 1.17 -9.29
C ASP A 614 25.28 0.04 -8.32
N PHE A 615 25.75 0.04 -7.06
CA PHE A 615 25.34 -0.90 -6.02
C PHE A 615 24.97 -0.20 -4.70
N ALA A 616 24.43 1.02 -4.82
CA ALA A 616 24.13 1.93 -3.71
C ALA A 616 23.37 1.28 -2.56
N TRP A 617 22.37 0.44 -2.87
CA TRP A 617 21.55 -0.21 -1.85
C TRP A 617 22.35 -1.16 -0.98
N ILE A 618 23.15 -2.04 -1.61
CA ILE A 618 23.97 -3.04 -0.92
C ILE A 618 25.04 -2.33 -0.09
N PHE A 619 25.75 -1.38 -0.70
CA PHE A 619 26.73 -0.56 0.00
C PHE A 619 26.09 0.14 1.20
N GLY A 620 24.96 0.80 0.99
CA GLY A 620 24.25 1.55 2.00
C GLY A 620 23.77 0.68 3.16
N PHE A 621 23.16 -0.47 2.87
CA PHE A 621 22.73 -1.43 3.88
C PHE A 621 23.89 -1.92 4.74
N PHE A 622 24.93 -2.51 4.13
CA PHE A 622 26.03 -3.12 4.88
C PHE A 622 26.90 -2.08 5.59
N SER A 623 27.18 -0.94 4.94
CA SER A 623 27.94 0.16 5.55
C SER A 623 27.20 0.73 6.76
N ALA A 624 25.90 1.05 6.62
CA ALA A 624 25.13 1.61 7.72
C ALA A 624 24.97 0.60 8.86
N SER A 625 24.68 -0.67 8.57
CA SER A 625 24.62 -1.74 9.57
C SER A 625 25.94 -1.87 10.33
N PHE A 626 27.07 -1.91 9.62
CA PHE A 626 28.38 -2.06 10.24
C PHE A 626 28.73 -0.86 11.13
N ILE A 627 28.59 0.37 10.61
CA ILE A 627 28.91 1.59 11.37
C ILE A 627 27.97 1.74 12.58
N TYR A 628 26.68 1.47 12.41
CA TYR A 628 25.71 1.52 13.49
C TYR A 628 26.03 0.50 14.59
N TYR A 629 26.35 -0.74 14.21
CA TYR A 629 26.74 -1.79 15.15
C TYR A 629 27.98 -1.40 15.94
N ILE A 630 29.07 -1.03 15.26
CA ILE A 630 30.33 -0.65 15.91
C ILE A 630 30.14 0.55 16.83
N ALA A 631 29.46 1.61 16.38
CA ALA A 631 29.20 2.78 17.20
C ALA A 631 28.33 2.44 18.43
N SER A 632 27.38 1.52 18.28
CA SER A 632 26.49 1.10 19.38
C SER A 632 27.16 0.16 20.38
N VAL A 633 28.13 -0.65 19.94
CA VAL A 633 28.93 -1.51 20.83
C VAL A 633 30.02 -0.72 21.56
N LEU A 634 30.74 0.15 20.86
CA LEU A 634 31.79 0.98 21.46
C LEU A 634 31.23 2.06 22.40
N PHE A 635 30.08 2.63 22.04
CA PHE A 635 29.42 3.67 22.81
C PHE A 635 27.96 3.29 23.08
N PRO A 636 27.69 2.33 24.00
CA PRO A 636 26.35 1.82 24.22
C PRO A 636 25.43 2.85 24.87
N ALA A 637 24.20 2.96 24.37
CA ALA A 637 23.14 3.73 24.99
C ALA A 637 22.54 2.94 26.16
N LYS A 638 23.23 2.89 27.31
CA LYS A 638 22.85 2.03 28.46
C LYS A 638 21.36 2.10 28.87
N GLN A 639 20.69 3.22 28.63
CA GLN A 639 19.27 3.44 28.94
C GLN A 639 18.29 2.63 28.06
N THR A 640 18.74 2.13 26.89
CA THR A 640 17.90 1.37 25.96
C THR A 640 18.03 -0.14 26.12
N PHE A 641 18.94 -0.63 26.96
CA PHE A 641 19.15 -2.06 27.23
C PHE A 641 18.37 -2.51 28.47
N PHE A 642 17.79 -3.70 28.40
CA PHE A 642 17.06 -4.33 29.50
C PHE A 642 16.90 -5.84 29.25
N ASP A 643 16.38 -6.55 30.24
CA ASP A 643 16.46 -8.01 30.29
C ASP A 643 15.41 -8.73 29.44
N ALA A 644 14.21 -8.13 29.26
CA ALA A 644 13.09 -8.73 28.52
C ALA A 644 12.27 -7.67 27.75
N VAL A 645 11.69 -8.06 26.61
CA VAL A 645 10.81 -7.22 25.79
C VAL A 645 9.62 -6.68 26.60
N ILE A 646 9.30 -5.40 26.45
CA ILE A 646 8.16 -4.74 27.12
C ILE A 646 7.13 -4.38 26.05
N LEU A 647 5.98 -5.06 26.09
CA LEU A 647 4.89 -4.88 25.12
C LEU A 647 3.72 -4.05 25.67
N GLU A 648 3.50 -4.10 26.98
CA GLU A 648 2.37 -3.45 27.65
C GLU A 648 2.84 -2.49 28.75
N ASP A 649 2.04 -1.46 29.02
CA ASP A 649 2.36 -0.42 29.98
C ASP A 649 1.90 -0.83 31.39
N HIS A 650 2.79 -1.48 32.15
CA HIS A 650 2.50 -1.98 33.50
C HIS A 650 2.06 -0.89 34.50
N ASN A 651 2.28 0.39 34.19
CA ASN A 651 1.82 1.50 35.03
C ASN A 651 0.29 1.71 34.96
N LYS A 652 -0.38 1.35 33.86
CA LYS A 652 -1.85 1.40 33.78
C LYS A 652 -2.54 0.27 34.54
N SER A 653 -1.89 -0.90 34.67
CA SER A 653 -2.43 -2.02 35.46
C SER A 653 -2.47 -1.71 36.95
N VAL A 654 -1.53 -0.93 37.49
CA VAL A 654 -1.53 -0.57 38.92
C VAL A 654 -2.62 0.46 39.23
N GLU A 655 -2.85 1.47 38.39
CA GLU A 655 -3.96 2.43 38.57
C GLU A 655 -5.34 1.73 38.48
N GLN A 656 -5.53 0.77 37.56
CA GLN A 656 -6.78 0.00 37.49
C GLN A 656 -6.99 -0.96 38.68
N ILE A 657 -5.92 -1.47 39.28
CA ILE A 657 -6.02 -2.29 40.51
C ILE A 657 -6.35 -1.39 41.71
N THR A 658 -5.76 -0.19 41.77
CA THR A 658 -5.98 0.75 42.88
C THR A 658 -7.39 1.36 42.86
N ILE A 659 -7.96 1.61 41.67
CA ILE A 659 -9.35 2.10 41.52
C ILE A 659 -10.38 1.02 41.88
N ASN A 660 -10.03 -0.26 41.78
CA ASN A 660 -10.90 -1.38 42.18
C ASN A 660 -10.71 -1.79 43.65
N SER A 661 -9.86 -1.10 44.40
CA SER A 661 -9.55 -1.41 45.80
C SER A 661 -9.63 -0.17 46.69
N ASP A 662 -10.70 0.61 46.58
CA ASP A 662 -11.06 1.54 47.66
C ASP A 662 -11.70 0.74 48.81
N PRO A 663 -11.25 0.92 50.07
CA PRO A 663 -11.87 0.29 51.23
C PRO A 663 -13.11 1.08 51.66
N ASP A 664 -14.24 0.39 51.85
CA ASP A 664 -15.49 0.94 52.40
C ASP A 664 -15.22 1.64 53.75
N PRO A 665 -15.58 2.93 53.93
CA PRO A 665 -15.58 3.57 55.22
C PRO A 665 -16.90 3.30 55.97
N GLU A 666 -16.76 2.87 57.22
CA GLU A 666 -17.73 2.96 58.31
C GLU A 666 -19.05 2.16 58.21
N LYS A 667 -19.08 1.04 58.93
CA LYS A 667 -20.21 0.70 59.81
C LYS A 667 -19.66 0.35 61.19
N ASP A 668 -19.71 1.34 62.08
CA ASP A 668 -19.49 1.17 63.50
C ASP A 668 -20.86 1.06 64.18
N SER A 669 -21.13 -0.05 64.90
CA SER A 669 -21.98 -0.04 66.10
C SER A 669 -21.92 -1.36 66.87
N SER A 670 -21.34 -1.23 68.08
CA SER A 670 -21.73 -1.80 69.38
C SER A 670 -21.44 -3.26 69.77
N SER A 671 -20.70 -3.35 70.89
CA SER A 671 -20.82 -4.26 72.06
C SER A 671 -20.61 -5.77 71.80
N ASP A 672 -19.75 -6.51 72.50
CA ASP A 672 -19.50 -6.51 73.94
C ASP A 672 -18.13 -7.11 74.31
N VAL A 673 -17.60 -6.61 75.42
CA VAL A 673 -16.47 -7.13 76.18
C VAL A 673 -16.95 -8.29 77.06
N LYS A 674 -16.21 -9.41 77.13
CA LYS A 674 -15.76 -10.04 78.40
C LYS A 674 -14.94 -11.33 78.19
N VAL A 675 -13.73 -11.26 78.77
CA VAL A 675 -12.86 -12.29 79.39
C VAL A 675 -12.38 -13.46 78.53
#